data_AF-A0A484AX30-F1
#
_entry.id   AF-A0A484AX30-F1
#
_cell.length_a   1.000
_cell.length_b   1.000
_cell.length_c   1.000
_cell.angle_alpha   90.00
_cell.angle_beta   90.00
_cell.angle_gamma   90.00
#
_symmetry.space_group_name_H-M   'P 1'
#
loop_
_entity.id
_entity.type
_entity.pdbx_description
1 polymer ?
#
loop_
_entity_poly.entity_id
_entity_poly.type
_entity_poly.pdbx_seq_one_letter_code
_entity_poly.pdbx_strand_id
1 'polypeptide(L)'
;MASATITRILPAVTLLALLLHGSYAAAEEPIYRLCVPQIYYSDCQKLLADPSEAGIRMECVAGRDRVECLELIEQRKADVLASEPEDMYMAYHRKNEDYRVISEIRTQDDKDADFRYEGIILVKKSSAIHSLKELRGAKSCHTGFGRNVGYRIPITKLKNTNVLKVSADPQISATERELKSLSEFFSQSCLVGNYSAHPDTDRLLKKKYANLCALCEKPAQCNYPDKYSGYDGAIRCLDKGQGEVAFTKVQYIKKYFGLTGNPTAPAAEGKPEDFEYLCEDGTRRPVTGPACSWAQRPWSGYISNEQAVHGTEKLHQLQSRLERFFNNGLHADNQAAAAHLLIQPNAVYHSKQEAIDPKVYLERAGYKDVIERDGSAIRKLRLCAQRDAEFSKCQALHRAAYARDARPELECVQATDCIEALASNKADMLVATAASYADAREHKLLPLVFEKLRPEELLVAVAPPTLSRDDLQKAPIHFDASSERARLSAALLNKRRSLDWCKVEPSTEQQLLIVPAKQLEQHKDWQLVCPTLERRPVTDFTSCNVEVQLPRAIFARADTTPVEQETIKHLFALISDRFGAHGKFVDVFALFGEYQKGEQNVLFDDNAGELVTKLESDYQTEAIYNDLRCDANKIAKQ
;
A
#
# COMPACT_ATOMS: atom_id res chain seq x y z
N MET A 1 8.32 60.76 -76.59
CA MET A 1 9.79 60.84 -76.66
C MET A 1 10.27 61.68 -75.49
N ALA A 2 11.34 61.22 -74.82
CA ALA A 2 12.27 61.96 -73.96
C ALA A 2 11.73 62.90 -72.84
N SER A 3 12.02 62.48 -71.60
CA SER A 3 12.65 63.22 -70.48
C SER A 3 12.57 64.75 -70.42
N ALA A 4 12.08 65.30 -69.30
CA ALA A 4 12.72 66.39 -68.54
C ALA A 4 11.97 66.67 -67.22
N THR A 5 12.69 67.30 -66.30
CA THR A 5 12.56 67.26 -64.83
C THR A 5 12.27 68.66 -64.25
N ILE A 6 11.84 68.72 -62.97
CA ILE A 6 11.87 69.88 -62.02
C ILE A 6 10.63 70.83 -62.13
N THR A 7 9.86 71.26 -61.12
CA THR A 7 10.09 71.58 -59.68
C THR A 7 8.78 71.61 -58.86
N ARG A 8 8.89 71.25 -57.56
CA ARG A 8 8.13 71.56 -56.32
C ARG A 8 6.84 72.41 -56.36
N ILE A 9 5.82 71.99 -55.57
CA ILE A 9 5.40 72.55 -54.25
C ILE A 9 4.30 71.61 -53.65
N LEU A 10 4.32 71.43 -52.31
CA LEU A 10 3.48 70.54 -51.46
C LEU A 10 1.96 70.73 -51.60
N PRO A 11 1.16 69.71 -51.20
CA PRO A 11 0.28 69.93 -50.06
C PRO A 11 0.22 68.77 -49.03
N ALA A 12 -0.36 69.11 -47.89
CA ALA A 12 -0.30 68.44 -46.60
C ALA A 12 -1.01 67.08 -46.54
N VAL A 13 -0.38 66.18 -45.77
CA VAL A 13 -0.89 64.89 -45.31
C VAL A 13 -1.95 65.12 -44.24
N THR A 14 -3.12 64.48 -44.38
CA THR A 14 -4.05 64.24 -43.27
C THR A 14 -4.26 62.73 -43.12
N LEU A 15 -3.74 62.20 -42.01
CA LEU A 15 -3.87 60.83 -41.53
C LEU A 15 -5.33 60.57 -41.11
N LEU A 16 -5.92 59.47 -41.56
CA LEU A 16 -7.11 58.88 -40.95
C LEU A 16 -6.70 57.55 -40.31
N ALA A 17 -6.51 57.55 -39.00
CA ALA A 17 -6.22 56.36 -38.20
C ALA A 17 -7.54 55.67 -37.81
N LEU A 18 -7.79 54.47 -38.34
CA LEU A 18 -8.81 53.56 -37.85
C LEU A 18 -8.30 52.85 -36.59
N LEU A 19 -8.83 53.23 -35.44
CA LEU A 19 -8.65 52.54 -34.16
C LEU A 19 -9.60 51.33 -34.08
N LEU A 20 -9.11 50.15 -34.48
CA LEU A 20 -9.71 48.87 -34.11
C LEU A 20 -9.44 48.62 -32.62
N HIS A 21 -10.42 48.93 -31.77
CA HIS A 21 -10.42 48.49 -30.37
C HIS A 21 -10.79 47.01 -30.32
N GLY A 22 -9.79 46.14 -30.41
CA GLY A 22 -9.94 44.74 -30.05
C GLY A 22 -10.02 44.63 -28.53
N SER A 23 -11.23 44.45 -28.00
CA SER A 23 -11.45 44.10 -26.60
C SER A 23 -10.89 42.69 -26.36
N TYR A 24 -9.65 42.59 -25.88
CA TYR A 24 -9.13 41.36 -25.29
C TYR A 24 -9.86 41.14 -23.96
N ALA A 25 -10.91 40.32 -23.98
CA ALA A 25 -11.40 39.70 -22.76
C ALA A 25 -10.28 38.80 -22.23
N ALA A 26 -9.63 39.20 -21.14
CA ALA A 26 -8.67 38.35 -20.45
C ALA A 26 -9.40 37.07 -20.04
N ALA A 27 -9.02 35.93 -20.61
CA ALA A 27 -9.57 34.64 -20.23
C ALA A 27 -9.35 34.45 -18.72
N GLU A 28 -10.43 34.13 -18.01
CA GLU A 28 -10.35 33.90 -16.58
C GLU A 28 -9.39 32.73 -16.30
N GLU A 29 -8.35 32.93 -15.48
CA GLU A 29 -7.38 31.87 -15.25
C GLU A 29 -8.07 30.61 -14.68
N PRO A 30 -7.72 29.40 -15.14
CA PRO A 30 -8.35 28.17 -14.66
C PRO A 30 -8.10 27.97 -13.17
N ILE A 31 -8.96 27.23 -12.47
CA ILE A 31 -8.69 26.71 -11.10
C ILE A 31 -8.24 25.25 -11.27
N TYR A 32 -7.09 24.87 -10.68
CA TYR A 32 -6.63 23.48 -10.73
C TYR A 32 -7.12 22.69 -9.51
N ARG A 33 -7.63 21.48 -9.77
CA ARG A 33 -8.17 20.57 -8.75
C ARG A 33 -7.11 19.59 -8.28
N LEU A 34 -6.62 19.78 -7.06
CA LEU A 34 -5.74 18.83 -6.39
C LEU A 34 -6.58 17.72 -5.76
N CYS A 35 -6.45 16.50 -6.28
CA CYS A 35 -7.10 15.35 -5.66
C CYS A 35 -6.32 14.89 -4.43
N VAL A 36 -7.03 14.65 -3.33
CA VAL A 36 -6.49 14.09 -2.09
C VAL A 36 -7.38 12.97 -1.57
N PRO A 37 -6.82 11.96 -0.89
CA PRO A 37 -7.61 10.97 -0.16
C PRO A 37 -8.60 11.64 0.80
N GLN A 38 -9.81 11.09 0.94
CA GLN A 38 -10.90 11.66 1.73
C GLN A 38 -10.49 11.90 3.18
N ILE A 39 -9.67 11.02 3.73
CA ILE A 39 -9.10 11.14 5.09
C ILE A 39 -8.21 12.38 5.27
N TYR A 40 -7.68 12.96 4.18
CA TYR A 40 -6.81 14.13 4.17
C TYR A 40 -7.45 15.36 3.52
N TYR A 41 -8.74 15.29 3.18
CA TYR A 41 -9.45 16.39 2.53
C TYR A 41 -9.43 17.68 3.39
N SER A 42 -9.69 17.56 4.69
CA SER A 42 -9.65 18.72 5.60
C SER A 42 -8.24 19.32 5.73
N ASP A 43 -7.20 18.50 5.68
CA ASP A 43 -5.81 18.96 5.74
C ASP A 43 -5.46 19.78 4.49
N CYS A 44 -5.85 19.29 3.30
CA CYS A 44 -5.71 20.03 2.06
C CYS A 44 -6.43 21.39 2.09
N GLN A 45 -7.68 21.42 2.59
CA GLN A 45 -8.44 22.66 2.70
C GLN A 45 -7.77 23.68 3.64
N LYS A 46 -7.24 23.22 4.77
CA LYS A 46 -6.54 24.10 5.73
C LYS A 46 -5.26 24.68 5.12
N LEU A 47 -4.51 23.87 4.37
CA LEU A 47 -3.30 24.32 3.69
C LEU A 47 -3.59 25.34 2.58
N LEU A 48 -4.76 25.30 1.94
CA LEU A 48 -5.18 26.32 0.96
C LEU A 48 -5.81 27.57 1.59
N ALA A 49 -6.22 27.52 2.87
CA ALA A 49 -6.97 28.60 3.53
C ALA A 49 -6.09 29.67 4.21
N ASP A 50 -4.76 29.52 4.17
CA ASP A 50 -3.83 30.45 4.82
C ASP A 50 -3.93 31.86 4.18
N PRO A 51 -4.00 32.96 4.95
CA PRO A 51 -4.16 34.31 4.39
C PRO A 51 -2.98 34.80 3.53
N SER A 52 -1.81 34.16 3.60
CA SER A 52 -0.68 34.37 2.65
C SER A 52 -0.97 33.80 1.25
N GLU A 53 -2.08 33.07 1.08
CA GLU A 53 -2.50 32.30 -0.10
C GLU A 53 -3.35 33.08 -1.09
N ALA A 54 -3.60 34.38 -0.88
CA ALA A 54 -4.42 35.17 -1.79
C ALA A 54 -3.89 35.05 -3.24
N GLY A 55 -4.53 34.17 -4.04
CA GLY A 55 -4.14 33.91 -5.42
C GLY A 55 -3.56 32.52 -5.75
N ILE A 56 -3.46 31.54 -4.83
CA ILE A 56 -3.29 30.12 -5.25
C ILE A 56 -4.64 29.63 -5.79
N ARG A 57 -4.89 29.83 -7.09
CA ARG A 57 -6.10 29.39 -7.79
C ARG A 57 -6.12 27.86 -7.92
N MET A 58 -6.30 27.17 -6.80
CA MET A 58 -6.43 25.72 -6.67
C MET A 58 -7.57 25.37 -5.71
N GLU A 59 -8.14 24.18 -5.87
CA GLU A 59 -9.13 23.63 -4.95
C GLU A 59 -8.85 22.14 -4.66
N CYS A 60 -9.29 21.66 -3.51
CA CYS A 60 -9.17 20.25 -3.14
C CYS A 60 -10.38 19.46 -3.67
N VAL A 61 -10.12 18.27 -4.22
CA VAL A 61 -11.15 17.28 -4.56
C VAL A 61 -10.89 16.03 -3.76
N ALA A 62 -11.91 15.49 -3.10
CA ALA A 62 -11.77 14.24 -2.36
C ALA A 62 -12.01 13.03 -3.28
N GLY A 63 -11.07 12.09 -3.27
CA GLY A 63 -11.31 10.70 -3.67
C GLY A 63 -11.24 9.80 -2.43
N ARG A 64 -11.90 8.64 -2.42
CA ARG A 64 -11.82 7.62 -1.35
C ARG A 64 -10.38 7.37 -0.95
N ASP A 65 -9.50 7.20 -1.93
CA ASP A 65 -8.09 6.91 -1.80
C ASP A 65 -7.30 7.38 -3.04
N ARG A 66 -5.97 7.20 -3.05
CA ARG A 66 -5.15 7.60 -4.22
C ARG A 66 -5.51 6.84 -5.49
N VAL A 67 -5.99 5.59 -5.40
CA VAL A 67 -6.45 4.85 -6.60
C VAL A 67 -7.67 5.51 -7.22
N GLU A 68 -8.64 5.95 -6.42
CA GLU A 68 -9.77 6.74 -6.94
C GLU A 68 -9.31 8.14 -7.40
N CYS A 69 -8.33 8.78 -6.75
CA CYS A 69 -7.80 10.04 -7.26
C CYS A 69 -7.22 9.92 -8.68
N LEU A 70 -6.53 8.81 -8.98
CA LEU A 70 -6.12 8.52 -10.35
C LEU A 70 -7.34 8.43 -11.28
N GLU A 71 -8.41 7.75 -10.86
CA GLU A 71 -9.67 7.66 -11.63
C GLU A 71 -10.32 9.02 -11.87
N LEU A 72 -10.33 9.90 -10.87
CA LEU A 72 -10.87 11.24 -11.00
C LEU A 72 -10.05 12.09 -11.97
N ILE A 73 -8.72 11.93 -12.01
CA ILE A 73 -7.86 12.58 -13.01
C ILE A 73 -8.11 12.04 -14.42
N GLU A 74 -8.26 10.72 -14.56
CA GLU A 74 -8.63 10.06 -15.83
C GLU A 74 -9.98 10.60 -16.35
N GLN A 75 -10.94 10.81 -15.44
CA GLN A 75 -12.28 11.33 -15.73
C GLN A 75 -12.35 12.87 -15.82
N ARG A 76 -11.23 13.59 -15.69
CA ARG A 76 -11.18 15.07 -15.65
C ARG A 76 -12.02 15.70 -14.55
N LYS A 77 -12.27 14.96 -13.47
CA LYS A 77 -12.88 15.45 -12.22
C LYS A 77 -11.84 16.01 -11.25
N ALA A 78 -10.57 15.69 -11.46
CA ALA A 78 -9.42 16.32 -10.81
C ALA A 78 -8.30 16.55 -11.85
N ASP A 79 -7.31 17.36 -11.49
CA ASP A 79 -6.24 17.75 -12.41
C ASP A 79 -4.86 17.22 -11.99
N VAL A 80 -4.59 17.15 -10.70
CA VAL A 80 -3.25 16.82 -10.17
C VAL A 80 -3.35 15.98 -8.89
N LEU A 81 -2.35 15.13 -8.67
CA LEU A 81 -2.19 14.30 -7.46
C LEU A 81 -0.73 14.29 -7.01
N ALA A 82 -0.49 14.43 -5.70
CA ALA A 82 0.78 14.12 -5.09
C ALA A 82 0.99 12.59 -5.11
N SER A 83 2.11 12.14 -5.66
CA SER A 83 2.31 10.76 -6.11
C SER A 83 3.68 10.22 -5.77
N GLU A 84 3.74 8.93 -5.48
CA GLU A 84 4.97 8.16 -5.42
C GLU A 84 5.23 7.40 -6.73
N PRO A 85 6.45 6.89 -6.98
CA PRO A 85 6.73 6.08 -8.18
C PRO A 85 5.77 4.90 -8.36
N GLU A 86 5.29 4.33 -7.27
CA GLU A 86 4.31 3.24 -7.27
C GLU A 86 2.90 3.71 -7.72
N ASP A 87 2.54 4.98 -7.51
CA ASP A 87 1.30 5.57 -8.06
C ASP A 87 1.45 5.89 -9.54
N MET A 88 2.61 6.40 -9.94
CA MET A 88 2.98 6.61 -11.34
C MET A 88 2.88 5.28 -12.11
N TYR A 89 3.27 4.17 -11.48
CA TYR A 89 3.12 2.83 -12.06
C TYR A 89 1.67 2.43 -12.30
N MET A 90 0.80 2.69 -11.31
CA MET A 90 -0.64 2.44 -11.49
C MET A 90 -1.23 3.34 -12.57
N ALA A 91 -0.80 4.61 -12.64
CA ALA A 91 -1.30 5.61 -13.58
C ALA A 91 -1.06 5.22 -15.05
N TYR A 92 0.14 4.74 -15.41
CA TYR A 92 0.40 4.34 -16.80
C TYR A 92 -0.23 2.99 -17.19
N HIS A 93 -0.70 2.20 -16.23
CA HIS A 93 -1.47 0.97 -16.51
C HIS A 93 -2.99 1.21 -16.64
N ARG A 94 -3.42 2.47 -16.69
CA ARG A 94 -4.82 2.85 -16.92
C ARG A 94 -5.09 3.02 -18.42
N LYS A 95 -6.37 2.95 -18.81
CA LYS A 95 -6.78 2.71 -20.20
C LYS A 95 -6.34 3.79 -21.19
N ASN A 96 -6.17 5.03 -20.75
CA ASN A 96 -5.86 6.16 -21.63
C ASN A 96 -4.41 6.63 -21.55
N GLU A 97 -3.59 6.10 -20.63
CA GLU A 97 -2.17 6.46 -20.39
C GLU A 97 -1.90 7.99 -20.35
N ASP A 98 -2.93 8.79 -20.04
CA ASP A 98 -2.92 10.24 -20.24
C ASP A 98 -2.42 11.00 -19.00
N TYR A 99 -1.35 10.50 -18.41
CA TYR A 99 -0.72 11.09 -17.23
C TYR A 99 0.64 11.66 -17.57
N ARG A 100 1.05 12.67 -16.82
CA ARG A 100 2.37 13.28 -16.92
C ARG A 100 2.95 13.52 -15.53
N VAL A 101 4.21 13.17 -15.35
CA VAL A 101 5.04 13.55 -14.22
C VAL A 101 5.56 14.96 -14.48
N ILE A 102 5.17 15.90 -13.63
CA ILE A 102 5.39 17.34 -13.87
C ILE A 102 6.36 17.96 -12.88
N SER A 103 6.62 17.32 -11.75
CA SER A 103 7.59 17.80 -10.77
C SER A 103 8.11 16.65 -9.91
N GLU A 104 9.09 16.97 -9.06
CA GLU A 104 9.67 16.07 -8.07
C GLU A 104 9.67 16.75 -6.71
N ILE A 105 9.53 15.92 -5.67
CA ILE A 105 9.71 16.28 -4.27
C ILE A 105 11.02 15.60 -3.84
N ARG A 106 12.10 16.40 -3.83
CA ARG A 106 13.46 15.99 -3.48
C ARG A 106 13.75 16.29 -2.01
N THR A 107 14.95 15.97 -1.54
CA THR A 107 15.44 16.36 -0.20
C THR A 107 16.49 17.45 -0.31
N GLN A 108 16.65 18.25 0.75
CA GLN A 108 17.72 19.26 0.81
C GLN A 108 19.12 18.66 0.59
N ASP A 109 19.37 17.46 1.11
CA ASP A 109 20.65 16.75 1.00
C ASP A 109 20.96 16.24 -0.41
N ASP A 110 19.93 15.93 -1.20
CA ASP A 110 20.04 15.32 -2.53
C ASP A 110 19.27 16.12 -3.59
N LYS A 111 19.15 17.44 -3.42
CA LYS A 111 18.33 18.32 -4.28
C LYS A 111 18.74 18.31 -5.75
N ASP A 112 20.01 18.00 -6.02
CA ASP A 112 20.60 17.95 -7.36
C ASP A 112 20.74 16.52 -7.89
N ALA A 113 20.30 15.51 -7.13
CA ALA A 113 20.37 14.11 -7.54
C ALA A 113 19.22 13.75 -8.49
N ASP A 114 19.54 13.06 -9.58
CA ASP A 114 18.55 12.57 -10.56
C ASP A 114 17.54 11.59 -9.95
N PHE A 115 17.92 10.87 -8.87
CA PHE A 115 17.10 9.82 -8.24
C PHE A 115 17.22 9.81 -6.72
N ARG A 116 16.20 9.31 -6.03
CA ARG A 116 16.08 9.29 -4.56
C ARG A 116 17.06 8.32 -3.89
N TYR A 117 17.29 7.17 -4.48
CA TYR A 117 18.38 6.28 -4.08
C TYR A 117 18.79 5.35 -5.20
N GLU A 118 20.04 4.95 -5.18
CA GLU A 118 20.67 4.13 -6.21
C GLU A 118 21.18 2.83 -5.59
N GLY A 119 20.58 1.70 -5.96
CA GLY A 119 21.08 0.37 -5.61
C GLY A 119 22.30 0.03 -6.47
N ILE A 120 23.38 -0.43 -5.84
CA ILE A 120 24.64 -0.74 -6.53
C ILE A 120 25.16 -2.12 -6.16
N ILE A 121 26.10 -2.61 -6.96
CA ILE A 121 27.07 -3.61 -6.54
C ILE A 121 28.42 -2.97 -6.29
N LEU A 122 29.02 -3.31 -5.15
CA LEU A 122 30.38 -2.98 -4.81
C LEU A 122 31.24 -4.25 -4.83
N VAL A 123 32.40 -4.17 -5.47
CA VAL A 123 33.43 -5.21 -5.45
C VAL A 123 34.77 -4.58 -5.06
N LYS A 124 35.70 -5.41 -4.57
CA LYS A 124 37.10 -4.99 -4.44
C LYS A 124 37.70 -4.79 -5.82
N LYS A 125 38.56 -3.80 -5.98
CA LYS A 125 39.30 -3.54 -7.23
C LYS A 125 40.15 -4.74 -7.66
N SER A 126 40.69 -5.48 -6.69
CA SER A 126 41.43 -6.73 -6.92
C SER A 126 40.55 -7.95 -7.22
N SER A 127 39.21 -7.83 -7.18
CA SER A 127 38.29 -8.93 -7.47
C SER A 127 38.40 -9.38 -8.92
N ALA A 128 38.17 -10.67 -9.16
CA ALA A 128 38.05 -11.24 -10.50
C ALA A 128 36.62 -11.14 -11.10
N ILE A 129 35.65 -10.55 -10.39
CA ILE A 129 34.24 -10.47 -10.80
C ILE A 129 34.00 -9.29 -11.76
N HIS A 130 34.05 -9.52 -13.06
CA HIS A 130 33.84 -8.50 -14.10
C HIS A 130 32.44 -8.58 -14.75
N SER A 131 31.59 -9.49 -14.31
CA SER A 131 30.25 -9.66 -14.86
C SER A 131 29.28 -10.23 -13.84
N LEU A 132 27.98 -10.12 -14.13
CA LEU A 132 26.93 -10.68 -13.28
C LEU A 132 27.04 -12.20 -13.16
N LYS A 133 27.50 -12.88 -14.22
CA LYS A 133 27.64 -14.35 -14.27
C LYS A 133 28.66 -14.85 -13.25
N GLU A 134 29.73 -14.08 -13.02
CA GLU A 134 30.80 -14.40 -12.09
C GLU A 134 30.43 -14.16 -10.62
N LEU A 135 29.24 -13.63 -10.35
CA LEU A 135 28.67 -13.61 -9.01
C LEU A 135 28.29 -15.02 -8.52
N ARG A 136 28.12 -15.97 -9.44
CA ARG A 136 27.86 -17.37 -9.10
C ARG A 136 29.05 -17.97 -8.37
N GLY A 137 28.82 -18.50 -7.18
CA GLY A 137 29.83 -19.05 -6.29
C GLY A 137 30.54 -18.01 -5.41
N ALA A 138 30.32 -16.71 -5.66
CA ALA A 138 30.94 -15.66 -4.86
C ALA A 138 30.38 -15.60 -3.43
N LYS A 139 31.11 -14.95 -2.54
CA LYS A 139 30.72 -14.62 -1.17
C LYS A 139 30.00 -13.28 -1.10
N SER A 140 28.71 -13.25 -0.74
CA SER A 140 27.88 -12.06 -0.87
C SER A 140 27.50 -11.38 0.45
N CYS A 141 27.53 -10.05 0.46
CA CYS A 141 27.16 -9.22 1.60
C CYS A 141 25.86 -8.46 1.31
N HIS A 142 24.81 -8.73 2.08
CA HIS A 142 23.49 -8.16 1.87
C HIS A 142 23.12 -7.23 3.03
N THR A 143 22.35 -6.18 2.72
CA THR A 143 21.83 -5.31 3.79
C THR A 143 20.84 -6.03 4.72
N GLY A 144 20.19 -7.10 4.24
CA GLY A 144 19.27 -7.96 4.98
C GLY A 144 18.07 -8.43 4.15
N PHE A 145 17.42 -9.51 4.60
CA PHE A 145 16.27 -10.11 3.97
C PHE A 145 15.10 -9.12 3.84
N GLY A 146 14.40 -9.18 2.70
CA GLY A 146 13.25 -8.33 2.41
C GLY A 146 13.57 -6.86 2.10
N ARG A 147 14.83 -6.41 2.16
CA ARG A 147 15.22 -5.03 1.86
C ARG A 147 15.37 -4.78 0.36
N ASN A 148 15.16 -3.54 -0.09
CA ASN A 148 15.22 -3.19 -1.52
C ASN A 148 16.62 -3.44 -2.13
N VAL A 149 17.61 -2.59 -1.83
CA VAL A 149 18.92 -2.62 -2.51
C VAL A 149 19.75 -3.86 -2.19
N GLY A 150 19.57 -4.43 -1.00
CA GLY A 150 20.37 -5.58 -0.55
C GLY A 150 19.73 -6.94 -0.79
N TYR A 151 18.48 -7.02 -1.26
CA TYR A 151 17.80 -8.31 -1.45
C TYR A 151 16.89 -8.30 -2.68
N ARG A 152 15.84 -7.45 -2.70
CA ARG A 152 14.84 -7.48 -3.77
C ARG A 152 15.41 -7.08 -5.13
N ILE A 153 16.13 -5.96 -5.21
CA ILE A 153 16.74 -5.47 -6.46
C ILE A 153 17.75 -6.50 -7.01
N PRO A 154 18.72 -7.00 -6.22
CA PRO A 154 19.66 -8.02 -6.67
C PRO A 154 18.98 -9.27 -7.24
N ILE A 155 18.01 -9.85 -6.53
CA ILE A 155 17.30 -11.05 -6.99
C ILE A 155 16.58 -10.76 -8.31
N THR A 156 15.88 -9.63 -8.40
CA THR A 156 15.11 -9.25 -9.59
C THR A 156 16.04 -9.11 -10.80
N LYS A 157 17.12 -8.36 -10.68
CA LYS A 157 18.05 -8.12 -11.80
C LYS A 157 18.79 -9.39 -12.22
N LEU A 158 19.22 -10.21 -11.27
CA LEU A 158 19.85 -11.50 -11.58
C LEU A 158 18.86 -12.48 -12.24
N LYS A 159 17.57 -12.45 -11.87
CA LYS A 159 16.52 -13.24 -12.53
C LYS A 159 16.26 -12.76 -13.95
N ASN A 160 16.05 -11.46 -14.15
CA ASN A 160 15.73 -10.87 -15.45
C ASN A 160 16.86 -11.07 -16.48
N THR A 161 18.11 -11.10 -16.01
CA THR A 161 19.28 -11.40 -16.84
C THR A 161 19.56 -12.89 -17.02
N ASN A 162 18.69 -13.77 -16.51
CA ASN A 162 18.82 -15.24 -16.51
C ASN A 162 20.09 -15.78 -15.82
N VAL A 163 20.75 -14.97 -14.99
CA VAL A 163 21.94 -15.35 -14.22
C VAL A 163 21.55 -16.18 -13.00
N LEU A 164 20.47 -15.79 -12.32
CA LEU A 164 19.86 -16.51 -11.20
C LEU A 164 18.58 -17.19 -11.68
N LYS A 165 18.53 -18.52 -11.59
CA LYS A 165 17.31 -19.30 -11.84
C LYS A 165 16.64 -19.54 -10.51
N VAL A 166 15.34 -19.25 -10.43
CA VAL A 166 14.54 -19.56 -9.24
C VAL A 166 13.85 -20.90 -9.42
N SER A 167 13.90 -21.75 -8.39
CA SER A 167 13.16 -23.02 -8.34
C SER A 167 11.69 -22.81 -8.74
N ALA A 168 11.07 -23.77 -9.42
CA ALA A 168 9.63 -23.78 -9.68
C ALA A 168 8.89 -24.85 -8.86
N ASP A 169 9.56 -25.38 -7.82
CA ASP A 169 9.01 -26.44 -6.98
C ASP A 169 7.76 -25.96 -6.20
N PRO A 170 6.58 -26.55 -6.46
CA PRO A 170 5.33 -26.16 -5.80
C PRO A 170 5.23 -26.62 -4.36
N GLN A 171 6.11 -27.52 -3.90
CA GLN A 171 6.08 -28.07 -2.54
C GLN A 171 6.76 -27.17 -1.50
N ILE A 172 7.39 -26.08 -1.93
CA ILE A 172 8.05 -25.11 -1.05
C ILE A 172 7.46 -23.72 -1.26
N SER A 173 7.56 -22.83 -0.26
CA SER A 173 6.99 -21.48 -0.36
C SER A 173 7.75 -20.60 -1.36
N ALA A 174 7.14 -19.50 -1.80
CA ALA A 174 7.81 -18.51 -2.66
C ALA A 174 9.09 -17.97 -2.01
N THR A 175 9.04 -17.68 -0.71
CA THR A 175 10.20 -17.26 0.07
C THR A 175 11.28 -18.33 0.07
N GLU A 176 10.92 -19.58 0.32
CA GLU A 176 11.89 -20.67 0.33
C GLU A 176 12.52 -20.90 -1.05
N ARG A 177 11.76 -20.72 -2.14
CA ARG A 177 12.33 -20.76 -3.50
C ARG A 177 13.41 -19.71 -3.69
N GLU A 178 13.20 -18.47 -3.22
CA GLU A 178 14.24 -17.43 -3.27
C GLU A 178 15.46 -17.80 -2.44
N LEU A 179 15.26 -18.22 -1.19
CA LEU A 179 16.34 -18.61 -0.28
C LEU A 179 17.16 -19.78 -0.83
N LYS A 180 16.50 -20.83 -1.34
CA LYS A 180 17.15 -21.96 -2.00
C LYS A 180 17.99 -21.49 -3.18
N SER A 181 17.42 -20.65 -4.03
CA SER A 181 18.09 -20.18 -5.25
C SER A 181 19.31 -19.31 -4.90
N LEU A 182 19.22 -18.45 -3.90
CA LEU A 182 20.35 -17.67 -3.39
C LEU A 182 21.42 -18.56 -2.76
N SER A 183 21.01 -19.54 -1.96
CA SER A 183 21.88 -20.49 -1.28
C SER A 183 22.67 -21.37 -2.26
N GLU A 184 22.06 -21.74 -3.38
CA GLU A 184 22.73 -22.47 -4.48
C GLU A 184 23.57 -21.55 -5.38
N PHE A 185 23.25 -20.25 -5.43
CA PHE A 185 23.94 -19.27 -6.27
C PHE A 185 25.20 -18.72 -5.62
N PHE A 186 25.18 -18.36 -4.33
CA PHE A 186 26.32 -17.84 -3.57
C PHE A 186 26.90 -18.93 -2.67
N SER A 187 28.23 -18.99 -2.56
CA SER A 187 28.87 -20.00 -1.70
C SER A 187 28.62 -19.74 -0.22
N GLN A 188 28.72 -18.48 0.20
CA GLN A 188 28.41 -18.00 1.55
C GLN A 188 27.85 -16.58 1.45
N SER A 189 26.99 -16.20 2.39
CA SER A 189 26.47 -14.85 2.47
C SER A 189 26.38 -14.33 3.89
N CYS A 190 26.21 -13.01 4.03
CA CYS A 190 25.52 -12.46 5.19
C CYS A 190 24.17 -11.90 4.77
N LEU A 191 23.09 -12.62 5.09
CA LEU A 191 21.70 -12.24 4.84
C LEU A 191 20.88 -12.37 6.12
N VAL A 192 20.97 -11.37 6.99
CA VAL A 192 20.22 -11.35 8.26
C VAL A 192 18.72 -11.07 8.08
N GLY A 193 17.95 -11.32 9.13
CA GLY A 193 16.54 -10.91 9.26
C GLY A 193 15.59 -12.09 9.36
N ASN A 194 14.31 -11.84 9.57
CA ASN A 194 13.29 -12.89 9.69
C ASN A 194 12.84 -13.34 8.28
N TYR A 195 13.22 -14.56 7.89
CA TYR A 195 12.81 -15.21 6.65
C TYR A 195 11.34 -15.67 6.70
N SER A 196 10.79 -15.85 7.91
CA SER A 196 9.38 -16.10 8.14
C SER A 196 8.89 -15.31 9.35
N ALA A 197 7.62 -14.92 9.34
CA ALA A 197 6.95 -14.36 10.52
C ALA A 197 6.77 -15.41 11.65
N HIS A 198 6.85 -16.71 11.32
CA HIS A 198 6.75 -17.80 12.28
C HIS A 198 8.15 -18.22 12.77
N PRO A 199 8.47 -18.07 14.07
CA PRO A 199 9.82 -18.31 14.60
C PRO A 199 10.37 -19.72 14.33
N ASP A 200 9.55 -20.75 14.43
CA ASP A 200 9.99 -22.13 14.16
C ASP A 200 10.32 -22.35 12.69
N THR A 201 9.51 -21.81 11.77
CA THR A 201 9.77 -21.87 10.33
C THR A 201 11.01 -21.09 9.97
N ASP A 202 11.17 -19.89 10.53
CA ASP A 202 12.36 -19.06 10.36
C ASP A 202 13.64 -19.79 10.78
N ARG A 203 13.64 -20.40 11.97
CA ARG A 203 14.75 -21.22 12.47
C ARG A 203 15.07 -22.38 11.54
N LEU A 204 14.05 -23.09 11.03
CA LEU A 204 14.23 -24.22 10.12
C LEU A 204 14.82 -23.76 8.77
N LEU A 205 14.33 -22.65 8.21
CA LEU A 205 14.87 -22.08 6.97
C LEU A 205 16.33 -21.65 7.14
N LYS A 206 16.67 -20.94 8.23
CA LYS A 206 18.07 -20.55 8.52
C LYS A 206 18.98 -21.77 8.70
N LYS A 207 18.49 -22.83 9.35
CA LYS A 207 19.25 -24.08 9.49
C LYS A 207 19.47 -24.77 8.15
N LYS A 208 18.43 -24.81 7.30
CA LYS A 208 18.46 -25.46 5.99
C LYS A 208 19.38 -24.72 5.00
N TYR A 209 19.36 -23.39 5.02
CA TYR A 209 20.14 -22.52 4.14
C TYR A 209 21.24 -21.77 4.93
N ALA A 210 21.96 -22.48 5.81
CA ALA A 210 22.90 -21.88 6.76
C ALA A 210 24.06 -21.11 6.09
N ASN A 211 24.39 -21.43 4.84
CA ASN A 211 25.42 -20.70 4.09
C ASN A 211 25.03 -19.24 3.85
N LEU A 212 23.73 -18.90 3.81
CA LEU A 212 23.26 -17.51 3.68
C LEU A 212 23.58 -16.63 4.90
N CYS A 213 23.96 -17.24 6.02
CA CYS A 213 24.30 -16.57 7.27
C CYS A 213 25.80 -16.66 7.62
N ALA A 214 26.58 -17.43 6.85
CA ALA A 214 27.94 -17.82 7.20
C ALA A 214 28.94 -16.66 7.31
N LEU A 215 28.69 -15.53 6.63
CA LEU A 215 29.55 -14.34 6.68
C LEU A 215 29.10 -13.30 7.71
N CYS A 216 27.96 -13.52 8.37
CA CYS A 216 27.48 -12.58 9.39
C CYS A 216 28.35 -12.61 10.64
N GLU A 217 28.27 -11.56 11.47
CA GLU A 217 28.99 -11.48 12.73
C GLU A 217 28.61 -12.65 13.65
N LYS A 218 27.30 -12.96 13.69
CA LYS A 218 26.75 -14.07 14.49
C LYS A 218 25.95 -15.02 13.58
N PRO A 219 26.60 -15.96 12.86
CA PRO A 219 25.92 -16.83 11.91
C PRO A 219 24.76 -17.65 12.50
N ALA A 220 24.88 -18.08 13.76
CA ALA A 220 23.82 -18.83 14.44
C ALA A 220 22.57 -17.98 14.75
N GLN A 221 22.75 -16.67 14.96
CA GLN A 221 21.64 -15.73 15.19
C GLN A 221 21.06 -15.24 13.85
N CYS A 222 21.93 -14.85 12.92
CA CYS A 222 21.58 -14.35 11.58
C CYS A 222 20.42 -13.35 11.60
N ASN A 223 20.48 -12.41 12.55
CA ASN A 223 19.45 -11.41 12.75
C ASN A 223 20.08 -10.11 13.25
N TYR A 224 19.31 -9.04 13.22
CA TYR A 224 19.75 -7.76 13.76
C TYR A 224 19.83 -7.80 15.30
N PRO A 225 20.71 -6.99 15.92
CA PRO A 225 21.80 -6.25 15.30
C PRO A 225 22.98 -7.17 14.91
N ASP A 226 23.58 -6.92 13.75
CA ASP A 226 24.76 -7.62 13.25
C ASP A 226 25.68 -6.63 12.52
N LYS A 227 26.96 -6.61 12.88
CA LYS A 227 27.98 -5.69 12.35
C LYS A 227 28.14 -5.74 10.82
N TYR A 228 27.78 -6.86 10.19
CA TYR A 228 27.88 -7.08 8.75
C TYR A 228 26.54 -6.96 8.01
N SER A 229 25.50 -6.54 8.71
CA SER A 229 24.19 -6.20 8.14
C SER A 229 23.97 -4.69 8.02
N GLY A 230 22.92 -4.25 7.33
CA GLY A 230 22.77 -2.81 7.10
C GLY A 230 23.43 -2.33 5.82
N TYR A 231 23.25 -1.05 5.51
CA TYR A 231 23.86 -0.45 4.32
C TYR A 231 25.39 -0.34 4.48
N ASP A 232 25.86 0.10 5.65
CA ASP A 232 27.27 0.19 6.01
C ASP A 232 27.86 -1.19 6.36
N GLY A 233 27.13 -2.04 7.09
CA GLY A 233 27.63 -3.37 7.44
C GLY A 233 27.82 -4.28 6.22
N ALA A 234 26.99 -4.15 5.17
CA ALA A 234 27.24 -4.85 3.91
C ALA A 234 28.56 -4.41 3.24
N ILE A 235 28.91 -3.11 3.29
CA ILE A 235 30.21 -2.61 2.81
C ILE A 235 31.33 -3.15 3.71
N ARG A 236 31.13 -3.13 5.03
CA ARG A 236 32.09 -3.64 6.02
C ARG A 236 32.35 -5.14 5.89
N CYS A 237 31.34 -5.92 5.52
CA CYS A 237 31.42 -7.35 5.23
C CYS A 237 32.31 -7.64 4.02
N LEU A 238 32.27 -6.77 3.00
CA LEU A 238 33.17 -6.82 1.86
C LEU A 238 34.57 -6.35 2.23
N ASP A 239 34.70 -5.19 2.88
CA ASP A 239 35.99 -4.57 3.22
C ASP A 239 36.77 -5.40 4.24
N LYS A 240 36.20 -5.56 5.45
CA LYS A 240 36.85 -6.16 6.62
C LYS A 240 36.50 -7.63 6.85
N GLY A 241 35.45 -8.13 6.19
CA GLY A 241 35.02 -9.51 6.26
C GLY A 241 35.60 -10.37 5.13
N GLN A 242 34.93 -11.48 4.86
CA GLN A 242 35.29 -12.41 3.79
C GLN A 242 34.40 -12.25 2.54
N GLY A 243 33.61 -11.18 2.45
CA GLY A 243 32.80 -10.90 1.27
C GLY A 243 33.64 -10.61 0.04
N GLU A 244 33.10 -10.96 -1.13
CA GLU A 244 33.66 -10.67 -2.45
C GLU A 244 32.79 -9.68 -3.23
N VAL A 245 31.51 -9.59 -2.87
CA VAL A 245 30.55 -8.64 -3.42
C VAL A 245 29.62 -8.09 -2.32
N ALA A 246 29.29 -6.79 -2.38
CA ALA A 246 28.30 -6.17 -1.50
C ALA A 246 27.19 -5.48 -2.27
N PHE A 247 25.96 -5.65 -1.78
CA PHE A 247 24.77 -4.99 -2.30
C PHE A 247 24.32 -3.89 -1.33
N THR A 248 24.41 -2.62 -1.74
CA THR A 248 24.13 -1.45 -0.87
C THR A 248 23.72 -0.23 -1.72
N LYS A 249 23.82 0.99 -1.18
CA LYS A 249 23.48 2.24 -1.88
C LYS A 249 24.59 3.29 -1.84
N VAL A 250 24.63 4.13 -2.88
CA VAL A 250 25.68 5.15 -3.12
C VAL A 250 25.94 6.06 -1.91
N GLN A 251 24.89 6.58 -1.27
CA GLN A 251 25.02 7.48 -0.12
C GLN A 251 25.83 6.87 1.03
N TYR A 252 25.65 5.57 1.31
CA TYR A 252 26.39 4.91 2.40
C TYR A 252 27.82 4.58 2.01
N ILE A 253 28.11 4.39 0.72
CA ILE A 253 29.47 4.24 0.20
C ILE A 253 30.22 5.55 0.34
N LYS A 254 29.60 6.67 -0.06
CA LYS A 254 30.16 8.00 0.12
C LYS A 254 30.45 8.27 1.60
N LYS A 255 29.51 7.94 2.49
CA LYS A 255 29.72 8.06 3.94
C LYS A 255 30.85 7.16 4.45
N TYR A 256 30.85 5.87 4.08
CA TYR A 256 31.82 4.88 4.58
C TYR A 256 33.26 5.22 4.19
N PHE A 257 33.46 5.78 2.99
CA PHE A 257 34.77 6.17 2.46
C PHE A 257 35.10 7.67 2.62
N GLY A 258 34.28 8.45 3.34
CA GLY A 258 34.55 9.87 3.58
C GLY A 258 34.41 10.78 2.35
N LEU A 259 33.64 10.38 1.34
CA LEU A 259 33.43 11.10 0.07
C LEU A 259 32.23 12.05 0.09
N THR A 260 31.71 12.40 1.27
CA THR A 260 30.55 13.30 1.41
C THR A 260 30.92 14.78 1.28
N GLY A 261 32.21 15.12 1.42
CA GLY A 261 32.67 16.52 1.48
C GLY A 261 32.25 17.26 2.75
N ASN A 262 31.59 16.59 3.70
CA ASN A 262 31.17 17.20 4.97
C ASN A 262 32.28 17.05 6.02
N PRO A 263 32.88 18.15 6.51
CA PRO A 263 33.96 18.11 7.49
C PRO A 263 33.55 17.61 8.89
N THR A 264 32.25 17.55 9.20
CA THR A 264 31.73 17.00 10.46
C THR A 264 31.31 15.53 10.36
N ALA A 265 31.47 14.92 9.18
CA ALA A 265 31.17 13.50 9.00
C ALA A 265 32.14 12.61 9.82
N PRO A 266 31.68 11.41 10.25
CA PRO A 266 32.58 10.44 10.87
C PRO A 266 33.77 10.12 9.96
N ALA A 267 34.90 9.75 10.58
CA ALA A 267 36.09 9.32 9.84
C ALA A 267 35.76 8.12 8.93
N ALA A 268 36.41 8.08 7.77
CA ALA A 268 36.27 6.97 6.82
C ALA A 268 36.70 5.64 7.47
N GLU A 269 35.92 4.59 7.26
CA GLU A 269 36.21 3.24 7.78
C GLU A 269 37.11 2.42 6.83
N GLY A 270 37.18 2.82 5.56
CA GLY A 270 37.94 2.15 4.50
C GLY A 270 38.50 3.13 3.47
N LYS A 271 39.22 2.59 2.48
CA LYS A 271 39.86 3.37 1.41
C LYS A 271 39.08 3.25 0.10
N PRO A 272 38.59 4.34 -0.50
CA PRO A 272 37.79 4.27 -1.73
C PRO A 272 38.53 3.65 -2.92
N GLU A 273 39.86 3.83 -3.02
CA GLU A 273 40.69 3.33 -4.12
C GLU A 273 40.76 1.80 -4.23
N ASP A 274 40.39 1.08 -3.16
CA ASP A 274 40.38 -0.37 -3.09
C ASP A 274 39.08 -0.98 -3.64
N PHE A 275 38.10 -0.16 -4.05
CA PHE A 275 36.77 -0.61 -4.45
C PHE A 275 36.29 0.01 -5.76
N GLU A 276 35.41 -0.72 -6.44
CA GLU A 276 34.77 -0.31 -7.69
C GLU A 276 33.29 -0.69 -7.69
N TYR A 277 32.48 0.11 -8.39
CA TYR A 277 31.13 -0.26 -8.76
C TYR A 277 31.17 -1.31 -9.88
N LEU A 278 30.36 -2.36 -9.79
CA LEU A 278 30.10 -3.29 -10.88
C LEU A 278 28.78 -2.92 -11.57
N CYS A 279 28.85 -2.59 -12.85
CA CYS A 279 27.72 -2.15 -13.66
C CYS A 279 26.96 -3.35 -14.27
N GLU A 280 25.71 -3.15 -14.69
CA GLU A 280 24.91 -4.22 -15.33
C GLU A 280 25.51 -4.71 -16.66
N ASP A 281 26.20 -3.82 -17.38
CA ASP A 281 26.91 -4.12 -18.64
C ASP A 281 28.26 -4.84 -18.42
N GLY A 282 28.64 -5.12 -17.18
CA GLY A 282 29.92 -5.74 -16.82
C GLY A 282 31.10 -4.75 -16.73
N THR A 283 30.90 -3.48 -17.05
CA THR A 283 31.95 -2.48 -16.81
C THR A 283 32.14 -2.25 -15.31
N ARG A 284 33.32 -1.76 -14.93
CA ARG A 284 33.60 -1.30 -13.56
C ARG A 284 33.91 0.18 -13.55
N ARG A 285 33.47 0.87 -12.50
CA ARG A 285 33.70 2.31 -12.30
C ARG A 285 34.28 2.58 -10.92
N PRO A 286 35.23 3.52 -10.77
CA PRO A 286 35.76 3.88 -9.46
C PRO A 286 34.67 4.49 -8.58
N VAL A 287 34.71 4.25 -7.27
CA VAL A 287 33.70 4.80 -6.33
C VAL A 287 33.76 6.31 -6.14
N THR A 288 34.84 6.95 -6.61
CA THR A 288 34.98 8.41 -6.66
C THR A 288 34.30 9.04 -7.88
N GLY A 289 33.94 8.24 -8.88
CA GLY A 289 33.25 8.68 -10.10
C GLY A 289 31.73 8.50 -10.03
N PRO A 290 31.03 8.75 -11.14
CA PRO A 290 29.59 8.50 -11.25
C PRO A 290 29.27 7.02 -11.03
N ALA A 291 28.32 6.74 -10.14
CA ALA A 291 27.84 5.38 -9.92
C ALA A 291 27.17 4.80 -11.18
N CYS A 292 27.18 3.48 -11.30
CA CYS A 292 26.36 2.75 -12.26
C CYS A 292 25.35 1.89 -11.52
N SER A 293 24.18 2.48 -11.24
CA SER A 293 23.12 1.84 -10.47
C SER A 293 22.37 0.79 -11.28
N TRP A 294 21.97 -0.29 -10.62
CA TRP A 294 21.13 -1.34 -11.22
C TRP A 294 19.65 -1.00 -11.12
N ALA A 295 19.26 -0.30 -10.07
CA ALA A 295 17.93 0.22 -9.93
C ALA A 295 17.96 1.50 -9.10
N GLN A 296 17.36 2.52 -9.66
CA GLN A 296 17.26 3.84 -9.06
C GLN A 296 15.82 4.01 -8.64
N ARG A 297 15.54 4.37 -7.38
CA ARG A 297 14.18 4.78 -7.02
C ARG A 297 13.99 6.22 -7.48
N PRO A 298 13.01 6.51 -8.33
CA PRO A 298 12.68 7.87 -8.71
C PRO A 298 12.19 8.69 -7.51
N TRP A 299 12.16 10.00 -7.68
CA TRP A 299 11.58 10.88 -6.68
C TRP A 299 10.05 10.75 -6.68
N SER A 300 9.44 10.95 -5.50
CA SER A 300 8.02 11.28 -5.42
C SER A 300 7.81 12.64 -6.10
N GLY A 301 6.58 12.99 -6.45
CA GLY A 301 6.30 14.23 -7.17
C GLY A 301 4.82 14.44 -7.42
N TYR A 302 4.51 15.39 -8.30
CA TYR A 302 3.14 15.58 -8.75
C TYR A 302 2.94 14.99 -10.15
N ILE A 303 1.82 14.29 -10.33
CA ILE A 303 1.34 13.87 -11.64
C ILE A 303 0.06 14.61 -12.02
N SER A 304 -0.12 14.87 -13.30
CA SER A 304 -1.30 15.56 -13.86
C SER A 304 -1.79 14.86 -15.13
N ASN A 305 -2.97 15.23 -15.62
CA ASN A 305 -3.42 14.81 -16.95
C ASN A 305 -2.80 15.67 -18.05
N GLU A 306 -2.65 15.12 -19.26
CA GLU A 306 -2.00 15.85 -20.37
C GLU A 306 -2.71 17.18 -20.70
N GLN A 307 -4.05 17.20 -20.68
CA GLN A 307 -4.82 18.40 -21.02
C GLN A 307 -4.51 19.59 -20.09
N ALA A 308 -4.28 19.33 -18.81
CA ALA A 308 -3.94 20.32 -17.80
C ALA A 308 -2.53 20.88 -17.96
N VAL A 309 -1.62 20.16 -18.62
CA VAL A 309 -0.21 20.56 -18.81
C VAL A 309 0.23 20.62 -20.27
N HIS A 310 -0.72 20.63 -21.20
CA HIS A 310 -0.44 20.68 -22.62
C HIS A 310 0.22 22.02 -23.01
N GLY A 311 1.50 21.95 -23.37
CA GLY A 311 2.32 23.10 -23.72
C GLY A 311 2.98 23.76 -22.50
N THR A 312 4.05 24.50 -22.77
CA THR A 312 4.92 25.09 -21.73
C THR A 312 4.20 26.08 -20.81
N GLU A 313 3.27 26.87 -21.35
CA GLU A 313 2.50 27.85 -20.58
C GLU A 313 1.65 27.18 -19.49
N LYS A 314 0.85 26.18 -19.86
CA LYS A 314 -0.01 25.45 -18.90
C LYS A 314 0.80 24.68 -17.88
N LEU A 315 1.86 24.00 -18.33
CA LEU A 315 2.79 23.29 -17.44
C LEU A 315 3.37 24.23 -16.38
N HIS A 316 3.96 25.36 -16.80
CA HIS A 316 4.54 26.35 -15.89
C HIS A 316 3.48 26.97 -14.96
N GLN A 317 2.27 27.23 -15.46
CA GLN A 317 1.19 27.78 -14.66
C GLN A 317 0.80 26.82 -13.50
N LEU A 318 0.64 25.53 -13.79
CA LEU A 318 0.35 24.53 -12.76
C LEU A 318 1.54 24.36 -11.80
N GLN A 319 2.77 24.25 -12.32
CA GLN A 319 3.98 24.13 -11.48
C GLN A 319 4.15 25.31 -10.53
N SER A 320 3.93 26.55 -11.00
CA SER A 320 4.04 27.75 -10.15
C SER A 320 3.03 27.77 -9.00
N ARG A 321 1.82 27.23 -9.22
CA ARG A 321 0.80 27.15 -8.17
C ARG A 321 1.11 26.03 -7.18
N LEU A 322 1.59 24.89 -7.67
CA LEU A 322 2.05 23.78 -6.84
C LEU A 322 3.27 24.13 -6.00
N GLU A 323 4.24 24.88 -6.56
CA GLU A 323 5.41 25.33 -5.83
C GLU A 323 5.03 26.26 -4.67
N ARG A 324 4.09 27.19 -4.90
CA ARG A 324 3.54 28.04 -3.84
C ARG A 324 2.81 27.20 -2.78
N PHE A 325 1.90 26.32 -3.19
CA PHE A 325 1.21 25.40 -2.28
C PHE A 325 2.18 24.55 -1.45
N PHE A 326 3.23 24.04 -2.10
CA PHE A 326 4.28 23.25 -1.45
C PHE A 326 5.04 24.05 -0.41
N ASN A 327 5.47 25.28 -0.76
CA ASN A 327 6.15 26.18 0.15
C ASN A 327 5.28 26.53 1.35
N ASN A 328 3.97 26.67 1.18
CA ASN A 328 3.07 26.97 2.28
C ASN A 328 2.90 25.76 3.20
N GLY A 329 2.82 24.55 2.64
CA GLY A 329 2.91 23.30 3.41
C GLY A 329 4.18 23.19 4.26
N LEU A 330 5.34 23.61 3.75
CA LEU A 330 6.59 23.61 4.53
C LEU A 330 6.54 24.53 5.77
N HIS A 331 5.82 25.65 5.67
CA HIS A 331 5.75 26.67 6.74
C HIS A 331 4.47 26.55 7.59
N ALA A 332 3.58 25.61 7.29
CA ALA A 332 2.33 25.43 8.01
C ALA A 332 2.58 25.02 9.48
N ASP A 333 1.79 25.58 10.39
CA ASP A 333 1.85 25.21 11.82
C ASP A 333 1.60 23.70 12.01
N ASN A 334 0.68 23.14 11.24
CA ASN A 334 0.37 21.72 11.26
C ASN A 334 1.23 20.95 10.25
N GLN A 335 2.46 20.64 10.66
CA GLN A 335 3.41 19.85 9.87
C GLN A 335 2.90 18.42 9.56
N ALA A 336 1.98 17.87 10.36
CA ALA A 336 1.38 16.57 10.07
C ALA A 336 0.46 16.61 8.85
N ALA A 337 -0.34 17.67 8.71
CA ALA A 337 -1.19 17.89 7.54
C ALA A 337 -0.37 18.01 6.25
N ALA A 338 0.75 18.75 6.30
CA ALA A 338 1.68 18.85 5.17
C ALA A 338 2.32 17.49 4.83
N ALA A 339 2.74 16.73 5.85
CA ALA A 339 3.33 15.41 5.67
C ALA A 339 2.37 14.40 5.00
N HIS A 340 1.06 14.47 5.27
CA HIS A 340 0.04 13.66 4.59
C HIS A 340 -0.01 13.92 3.07
N LEU A 341 0.44 15.09 2.61
CA LEU A 341 0.51 15.46 1.20
C LEU A 341 1.93 15.37 0.63
N LEU A 342 2.78 14.53 1.24
CA LEU A 342 4.18 14.28 0.88
C LEU A 342 5.13 15.48 1.10
N ILE A 343 4.71 16.51 1.83
CA ILE A 343 5.53 17.69 2.14
C ILE A 343 6.20 17.46 3.49
N GLN A 344 7.46 17.01 3.46
CA GLN A 344 8.26 16.76 4.67
C GLN A 344 9.13 18.00 4.99
N PRO A 345 9.53 18.23 6.25
CA PRO A 345 10.30 19.42 6.63
C PRO A 345 11.62 19.63 5.85
N ASN A 346 12.25 18.56 5.37
CA ASN A 346 13.48 18.62 4.58
C ASN A 346 13.26 18.50 3.06
N ALA A 347 12.01 18.59 2.61
CA ALA A 347 11.64 18.38 1.22
C ALA A 347 11.81 19.66 0.38
N VAL A 348 12.14 19.47 -0.89
CA VAL A 348 12.37 20.55 -1.86
C VAL A 348 11.53 20.27 -3.11
N TYR A 349 10.76 21.27 -3.54
CA TYR A 349 10.03 21.21 -4.80
C TYR A 349 10.98 21.41 -5.98
N HIS A 350 10.88 20.55 -7.00
CA HIS A 350 11.69 20.63 -8.21
C HIS A 350 10.81 20.48 -9.46
N SER A 351 10.61 21.58 -10.19
CA SER A 351 9.88 21.60 -11.47
C SER A 351 10.63 20.83 -12.56
N LYS A 352 9.89 20.11 -13.42
CA LYS A 352 10.45 19.55 -14.65
C LYS A 352 10.35 20.52 -15.81
N GLN A 353 11.34 20.51 -16.69
CA GLN A 353 11.32 21.33 -17.92
C GLN A 353 10.21 20.90 -18.88
N GLU A 354 9.89 19.62 -18.91
CA GLU A 354 8.85 19.03 -19.75
C GLU A 354 8.00 18.06 -18.93
N ALA A 355 6.75 17.89 -19.37
CA ALA A 355 5.82 16.92 -18.82
C ALA A 355 6.22 15.52 -19.32
N ILE A 356 6.61 14.61 -18.41
CA ILE A 356 7.16 13.30 -18.80
C ILE A 356 6.12 12.21 -18.62
N ASP A 357 6.00 11.31 -19.59
CA ASP A 357 5.22 10.09 -19.45
C ASP A 357 5.68 9.24 -18.24
N PRO A 358 4.77 8.77 -17.34
CA PRO A 358 5.16 8.03 -16.15
C PRO A 358 5.93 6.73 -16.44
N LYS A 359 5.61 6.01 -17.52
CA LYS A 359 6.35 4.81 -17.93
C LYS A 359 7.78 5.18 -18.31
N VAL A 360 7.96 6.21 -19.12
CA VAL A 360 9.30 6.72 -19.49
C VAL A 360 10.08 7.16 -18.25
N TYR A 361 9.42 7.85 -17.31
CA TYR A 361 10.05 8.27 -16.06
C TYR A 361 10.54 7.08 -15.22
N LEU A 362 9.74 6.01 -15.12
CA LEU A 362 10.08 4.79 -14.38
C LEU A 362 11.12 3.92 -15.09
N GLU A 363 11.07 3.83 -16.42
CA GLU A 363 12.01 3.07 -17.24
C GLU A 363 13.40 3.70 -17.22
N ARG A 364 13.50 5.04 -17.27
CA ARG A 364 14.78 5.76 -17.14
C ARG A 364 15.51 5.43 -15.83
N ALA A 365 14.76 5.14 -14.76
CA ALA A 365 15.31 4.79 -13.45
C ALA A 365 15.59 3.28 -13.29
N GLY A 366 15.21 2.44 -14.26
CA GLY A 366 15.21 0.99 -14.11
C GLY A 366 14.31 0.49 -12.97
N TYR A 367 13.35 1.31 -12.52
CA TYR A 367 12.50 1.03 -11.35
C TYR A 367 11.23 0.27 -11.72
N LYS A 368 10.81 0.36 -12.99
CA LYS A 368 9.70 -0.42 -13.52
C LYS A 368 9.86 -1.92 -13.24
N ASP A 369 11.02 -2.49 -13.57
CA ASP A 369 11.34 -3.90 -13.29
C ASP A 369 11.24 -4.26 -11.80
N VAL A 370 11.53 -3.30 -10.92
CA VAL A 370 11.48 -3.50 -9.46
C VAL A 370 10.04 -3.58 -8.99
N ILE A 371 9.15 -2.75 -9.54
CA ILE A 371 7.71 -2.80 -9.27
C ILE A 371 7.10 -4.05 -9.91
N GLU A 372 7.51 -4.39 -11.13
CA GLU A 372 7.07 -5.58 -11.90
C GLU A 372 7.70 -6.89 -11.41
N ARG A 373 8.40 -6.86 -10.27
CA ARG A 373 8.95 -8.07 -9.67
C ARG A 373 7.80 -8.99 -9.28
N ASP A 374 7.52 -10.05 -10.04
CA ASP A 374 6.48 -11.05 -9.73
C ASP A 374 6.76 -11.90 -8.49
N GLY A 375 7.89 -11.63 -7.81
CA GLY A 375 8.38 -12.44 -6.71
C GLY A 375 8.77 -13.82 -7.20
N SER A 376 8.52 -14.83 -6.38
CA SER A 376 8.84 -16.23 -6.70
C SER A 376 7.63 -17.13 -6.51
N ALA A 377 6.43 -16.58 -6.67
CA ALA A 377 5.22 -17.38 -6.78
C ALA A 377 5.15 -18.08 -8.14
N ILE A 378 4.52 -19.26 -8.18
CA ILE A 378 4.43 -20.07 -9.41
C ILE A 378 3.30 -19.56 -10.33
N ARG A 379 2.26 -18.98 -9.74
CA ARG A 379 1.08 -18.49 -10.45
C ARG A 379 0.44 -17.32 -9.69
N LYS A 380 -0.44 -16.59 -10.38
CA LYS A 380 -1.34 -15.61 -9.78
C LYS A 380 -2.42 -16.32 -8.96
N LEU A 381 -2.94 -15.65 -7.93
CA LEU A 381 -4.07 -16.14 -7.14
C LEU A 381 -5.36 -15.49 -7.61
N ARG A 382 -6.32 -16.30 -8.05
CA ARG A 382 -7.58 -15.84 -8.63
C ARG A 382 -8.63 -15.61 -7.54
N LEU A 383 -8.95 -14.34 -7.27
CA LEU A 383 -10.05 -13.93 -6.41
C LEU A 383 -11.33 -13.78 -7.25
N CYS A 384 -12.34 -14.56 -6.90
CA CYS A 384 -13.64 -14.48 -7.54
C CYS A 384 -14.47 -13.32 -6.97
N ALA A 385 -15.09 -12.56 -7.87
CA ALA A 385 -16.07 -11.53 -7.57
C ALA A 385 -17.37 -11.82 -8.31
N GLN A 386 -18.51 -11.56 -7.67
CA GLN A 386 -19.82 -11.87 -8.25
C GLN A 386 -20.52 -10.62 -8.77
N ARG A 387 -20.43 -9.51 -8.03
CA ARG A 387 -21.01 -8.21 -8.42
C ARG A 387 -20.01 -7.33 -9.16
N ASP A 388 -20.50 -6.42 -9.99
CA ASP A 388 -19.64 -5.45 -10.71
C ASP A 388 -18.83 -4.58 -9.75
N ALA A 389 -19.42 -4.14 -8.63
CA ALA A 389 -18.73 -3.39 -7.59
C ALA A 389 -17.60 -4.22 -6.95
N GLU A 390 -17.81 -5.51 -6.69
CA GLU A 390 -16.79 -6.42 -6.15
C GLU A 390 -15.66 -6.63 -7.15
N PHE A 391 -15.98 -6.82 -8.42
CA PHE A 391 -14.99 -7.00 -9.47
C PHE A 391 -14.15 -5.73 -9.66
N SER A 392 -14.79 -4.56 -9.67
CA SER A 392 -14.10 -3.26 -9.73
C SER A 392 -13.20 -3.03 -8.52
N LYS A 393 -13.69 -3.29 -7.29
CA LYS A 393 -12.88 -3.18 -6.07
C LYS A 393 -11.73 -4.17 -6.06
N CYS A 394 -11.95 -5.40 -6.55
CA CYS A 394 -10.90 -6.39 -6.71
C CYS A 394 -9.81 -5.88 -7.66
N GLN A 395 -10.17 -5.31 -8.83
CA GLN A 395 -9.18 -4.77 -9.77
C GLN A 395 -8.39 -3.61 -9.17
N ALA A 396 -9.06 -2.71 -8.44
CA ALA A 396 -8.41 -1.60 -7.76
C ALA A 396 -7.44 -2.12 -6.67
N LEU A 397 -7.87 -3.10 -5.87
CA LEU A 397 -7.03 -3.78 -4.89
C LEU A 397 -5.83 -4.46 -5.55
N HIS A 398 -6.04 -5.20 -6.64
CA HIS A 398 -4.96 -5.86 -7.40
C HIS A 398 -3.89 -4.86 -7.81
N ARG A 399 -4.27 -3.74 -8.43
CA ARG A 399 -3.31 -2.71 -8.88
C ARG A 399 -2.55 -2.11 -7.71
N ALA A 400 -3.23 -1.71 -6.64
CA ALA A 400 -2.62 -1.14 -5.44
C ALA A 400 -1.66 -2.12 -4.77
N ALA A 401 -2.13 -3.36 -4.54
CA ALA A 401 -1.37 -4.43 -3.94
C ALA A 401 -0.14 -4.76 -4.79
N TYR A 402 -0.29 -4.90 -6.11
CA TYR A 402 0.82 -5.20 -6.99
C TYR A 402 1.87 -4.07 -7.00
N ALA A 403 1.44 -2.82 -7.18
CA ALA A 403 2.33 -1.66 -7.20
C ALA A 403 3.09 -1.47 -5.88
N ARG A 404 2.51 -1.90 -4.75
CA ARG A 404 3.16 -1.85 -3.44
C ARG A 404 3.96 -3.10 -3.08
N ASP A 405 4.20 -4.04 -3.99
CA ASP A 405 4.95 -5.29 -3.76
C ASP A 405 4.22 -6.25 -2.78
N ALA A 406 2.90 -6.35 -2.89
CA ALA A 406 2.13 -7.44 -2.26
C ALA A 406 2.13 -8.61 -3.24
N ARG A 407 2.62 -9.76 -2.80
CA ARG A 407 2.84 -10.95 -3.65
C ARG A 407 2.33 -12.21 -2.96
N PRO A 408 1.88 -13.24 -3.71
CA PRO A 408 1.72 -13.29 -5.18
C PRO A 408 0.74 -12.27 -5.75
N GLU A 409 0.83 -12.02 -7.05
CA GLU A 409 -0.14 -11.17 -7.73
C GLU A 409 -1.56 -11.76 -7.66
N LEU A 410 -2.53 -10.90 -7.39
CA LEU A 410 -3.95 -11.22 -7.47
C LEU A 410 -4.43 -11.16 -8.92
N GLU A 411 -5.34 -12.04 -9.28
CA GLU A 411 -6.10 -11.97 -10.52
C GLU A 411 -7.58 -11.93 -10.16
N CYS A 412 -8.35 -11.01 -10.74
CA CYS A 412 -9.78 -10.93 -10.48
C CYS A 412 -10.54 -11.72 -11.53
N VAL A 413 -11.37 -12.66 -11.09
CA VAL A 413 -12.25 -13.44 -11.96
C VAL A 413 -13.69 -13.07 -11.63
N GLN A 414 -14.50 -12.78 -12.63
CA GLN A 414 -15.93 -12.53 -12.45
C GLN A 414 -16.73 -13.79 -12.79
N ALA A 415 -17.63 -14.21 -11.91
CA ALA A 415 -18.52 -15.35 -12.14
C ALA A 415 -19.90 -15.08 -11.53
N THR A 416 -20.94 -15.71 -12.09
CA THR A 416 -22.30 -15.62 -11.55
C THR A 416 -22.46 -16.34 -10.21
N ASP A 417 -21.66 -17.38 -9.99
CA ASP A 417 -21.59 -18.14 -8.75
C ASP A 417 -20.11 -18.41 -8.43
N CYS A 418 -19.60 -17.72 -7.42
CA CYS A 418 -18.20 -17.86 -7.02
C CYS A 418 -17.91 -19.14 -6.23
N ILE A 419 -18.90 -19.72 -5.54
CA ILE A 419 -18.71 -20.99 -4.81
C ILE A 419 -18.49 -22.11 -5.83
N GLU A 420 -19.34 -22.18 -6.85
CA GLU A 420 -19.20 -23.13 -7.95
C GLU A 420 -17.92 -22.87 -8.77
N ALA A 421 -17.55 -21.60 -9.01
CA ALA A 421 -16.31 -21.28 -9.69
C ALA A 421 -15.07 -21.81 -8.95
N LEU A 422 -15.06 -21.80 -7.61
CA LEU A 422 -13.99 -22.40 -6.83
C LEU A 422 -14.02 -23.93 -6.90
N ALA A 423 -15.20 -24.54 -6.75
CA ALA A 423 -15.38 -25.99 -6.82
C ALA A 423 -14.92 -26.57 -8.17
N SER A 424 -15.21 -25.86 -9.26
CA SER A 424 -14.80 -26.17 -10.63
C SER A 424 -13.39 -25.67 -11.01
N ASN A 425 -12.58 -25.22 -10.05
CA ASN A 425 -11.20 -24.74 -10.24
C ASN A 425 -11.02 -23.55 -11.22
N LYS A 426 -12.08 -22.77 -11.45
CA LYS A 426 -12.06 -21.53 -12.25
C LYS A 426 -11.57 -20.32 -11.45
N ALA A 427 -11.65 -20.39 -10.12
CA ALA A 427 -11.05 -19.44 -9.19
C ALA A 427 -10.38 -20.18 -8.02
N ASP A 428 -9.60 -19.45 -7.22
CA ASP A 428 -8.87 -19.99 -6.08
C ASP A 428 -9.47 -19.56 -4.73
N MET A 429 -10.05 -18.36 -4.71
CA MET A 429 -10.57 -17.74 -3.50
C MET A 429 -11.86 -16.99 -3.76
N LEU A 430 -12.74 -16.88 -2.77
CA LEU A 430 -13.84 -15.91 -2.73
C LEU A 430 -13.92 -15.28 -1.35
N VAL A 431 -14.49 -14.08 -1.25
CA VAL A 431 -14.89 -13.51 0.05
C VAL A 431 -16.35 -13.87 0.30
N ALA A 432 -16.59 -14.80 1.23
CA ALA A 432 -17.93 -15.28 1.58
C ALA A 432 -18.49 -14.49 2.76
N THR A 433 -19.79 -14.18 2.72
CA THR A 433 -20.52 -13.66 3.87
C THR A 433 -20.98 -14.81 4.77
N ALA A 434 -21.34 -14.52 6.03
CA ALA A 434 -21.85 -15.53 6.98
C ALA A 434 -22.97 -16.40 6.40
N ALA A 435 -23.87 -15.80 5.62
CA ALA A 435 -25.00 -16.51 5.02
C ALA A 435 -24.56 -17.59 4.00
N SER A 436 -23.38 -17.42 3.40
CA SER A 436 -22.81 -18.31 2.38
C SER A 436 -21.92 -19.42 2.97
N TYR A 437 -21.64 -19.42 4.28
CA TYR A 437 -20.73 -20.41 4.88
C TYR A 437 -21.24 -21.84 4.70
N ALA A 438 -22.52 -22.09 4.97
CA ALA A 438 -23.09 -23.43 4.86
C ALA A 438 -22.96 -23.99 3.42
N ASP A 439 -23.30 -23.18 2.43
CA ASP A 439 -23.15 -23.52 1.00
C ASP A 439 -21.69 -23.76 0.61
N ALA A 440 -20.78 -22.90 1.08
CA ALA A 440 -19.35 -23.07 0.87
C ALA A 440 -18.83 -24.39 1.48
N ARG A 441 -19.34 -24.79 2.65
CA ARG A 441 -19.00 -26.09 3.27
C ARG A 441 -19.52 -27.27 2.46
N GLU A 442 -20.73 -27.20 1.91
CA GLU A 442 -21.29 -28.23 1.03
C GLU A 442 -20.41 -28.45 -0.21
N HIS A 443 -19.82 -27.37 -0.74
CA HIS A 443 -18.86 -27.39 -1.85
C HIS A 443 -17.41 -27.66 -1.43
N LYS A 444 -17.17 -28.18 -0.21
CA LYS A 444 -15.84 -28.52 0.33
C LYS A 444 -14.87 -27.34 0.33
N LEU A 445 -15.36 -26.14 0.61
CA LEU A 445 -14.55 -24.95 0.81
C LEU A 445 -14.30 -24.74 2.31
N LEU A 446 -13.20 -24.06 2.62
CA LEU A 446 -12.83 -23.74 3.99
C LEU A 446 -12.29 -22.31 4.12
N PRO A 447 -12.64 -21.61 5.22
CA PRO A 447 -12.17 -20.25 5.47
C PRO A 447 -10.71 -20.27 5.92
N LEU A 448 -9.91 -19.35 5.38
CA LEU A 448 -8.49 -19.22 5.69
C LEU A 448 -8.14 -17.89 6.38
N VAL A 449 -8.87 -16.83 6.03
CA VAL A 449 -8.65 -15.46 6.50
C VAL A 449 -10.01 -14.83 6.77
N PHE A 450 -10.15 -14.14 7.88
CA PHE A 450 -11.38 -13.53 8.34
C PHE A 450 -11.19 -12.02 8.45
N GLU A 451 -12.22 -11.24 8.18
CA GLU A 451 -12.22 -9.85 8.63
C GLU A 451 -12.39 -9.80 10.15
N LYS A 452 -11.85 -8.75 10.76
CA LYS A 452 -12.09 -8.41 12.16
C LYS A 452 -12.57 -6.98 12.23
N LEU A 453 -13.71 -6.80 12.87
CA LEU A 453 -14.30 -5.48 13.10
C LEU A 453 -13.38 -4.62 13.96
N ARG A 454 -13.42 -3.30 13.73
CA ARG A 454 -12.81 -2.34 14.65
C ARG A 454 -13.43 -2.52 16.05
N PRO A 455 -12.65 -2.45 17.15
CA PRO A 455 -13.15 -2.70 18.49
C PRO A 455 -14.39 -1.86 18.85
N GLU A 456 -14.44 -0.60 18.41
CA GLU A 456 -15.54 0.33 18.63
C GLU A 456 -16.82 -0.04 17.84
N GLU A 457 -16.75 -0.96 16.89
CA GLU A 457 -17.88 -1.44 16.09
C GLU A 457 -18.44 -2.78 16.61
N LEU A 458 -17.83 -3.37 17.65
CA LEU A 458 -18.35 -4.56 18.33
C LEU A 458 -19.68 -4.25 19.00
N LEU A 459 -20.64 -5.17 18.87
CA LEU A 459 -21.92 -5.06 19.57
C LEU A 459 -21.78 -5.49 21.02
N VAL A 460 -22.19 -4.61 21.92
CA VAL A 460 -22.23 -4.84 23.36
C VAL A 460 -23.67 -4.77 23.86
N ALA A 461 -23.95 -5.51 24.92
CA ALA A 461 -25.20 -5.34 25.66
C ALA A 461 -24.95 -4.52 26.90
N VAL A 462 -25.78 -3.51 27.17
CA VAL A 462 -25.66 -2.63 28.34
C VAL A 462 -26.97 -2.57 29.11
N ALA A 463 -26.86 -2.51 30.44
CA ALA A 463 -28.00 -2.33 31.34
C ALA A 463 -27.63 -1.37 32.49
N PRO A 464 -28.60 -0.60 33.03
CA PRO A 464 -28.32 0.29 34.15
C PRO A 464 -28.02 -0.54 35.41
N PRO A 465 -27.21 -0.03 36.35
CA PRO A 465 -26.90 -0.73 37.60
C PRO A 465 -28.13 -1.01 38.45
N THR A 466 -29.21 -0.24 38.25
CA THR A 466 -30.48 -0.37 38.96
C THR A 466 -31.32 -1.56 38.50
N LEU A 467 -31.09 -2.11 37.30
CA LEU A 467 -31.80 -3.29 36.82
C LEU A 467 -31.33 -4.50 37.64
N SER A 468 -32.21 -5.14 38.40
CA SER A 468 -31.84 -6.27 39.25
C SER A 468 -31.45 -7.51 38.42
N ARG A 469 -30.85 -8.51 39.05
CA ARG A 469 -30.51 -9.78 38.38
C ARG A 469 -31.76 -10.53 37.90
N ASP A 470 -32.82 -10.50 38.70
CA ASP A 470 -34.09 -11.17 38.36
C ASP A 470 -34.83 -10.44 37.24
N ASP A 471 -34.78 -9.10 37.24
CA ASP A 471 -35.36 -8.28 36.17
C ASP A 471 -34.57 -8.44 34.87
N LEU A 472 -33.23 -8.49 34.94
CA LEU A 472 -32.38 -8.74 33.78
C LEU A 472 -32.73 -10.06 33.07
N GLN A 473 -33.19 -11.07 33.81
CA GLN A 473 -33.58 -12.36 33.25
C GLN A 473 -34.80 -12.26 32.33
N LYS A 474 -35.66 -11.25 32.52
CA LYS A 474 -36.92 -11.07 31.79
C LYS A 474 -36.94 -9.79 30.95
N ALA A 475 -35.97 -8.90 31.14
CA ALA A 475 -35.92 -7.59 30.51
C ALA A 475 -35.98 -7.71 28.97
N PRO A 476 -36.91 -7.01 28.31
CA PRO A 476 -36.95 -6.98 26.86
C PRO A 476 -35.74 -6.21 26.32
N ILE A 477 -35.21 -6.63 25.16
CA ILE A 477 -33.97 -6.06 24.59
C ILE A 477 -34.33 -5.00 23.54
N HIS A 478 -33.81 -3.79 23.72
CA HIS A 478 -33.83 -2.76 22.69
C HIS A 478 -32.60 -2.91 21.79
N PHE A 479 -32.80 -2.94 20.47
CA PHE A 479 -31.73 -3.02 19.49
C PHE A 479 -32.19 -2.45 18.14
N ASP A 480 -31.25 -2.20 17.24
CA ASP A 480 -31.57 -1.74 15.88
C ASP A 480 -32.19 -2.88 15.04
N ALA A 481 -33.47 -2.74 14.72
CA ALA A 481 -34.25 -3.70 13.94
C ALA A 481 -33.70 -3.93 12.52
N SER A 482 -32.99 -2.96 11.96
CA SER A 482 -32.40 -3.05 10.62
C SER A 482 -31.08 -3.83 10.61
N SER A 483 -30.52 -4.10 11.78
CA SER A 483 -29.25 -4.78 11.96
C SER A 483 -29.46 -6.25 12.32
N GLU A 484 -29.25 -7.14 11.34
CA GLU A 484 -29.27 -8.59 11.58
C GLU A 484 -28.23 -9.00 12.64
N ARG A 485 -27.09 -8.31 12.69
CA ARG A 485 -26.08 -8.49 13.76
C ARG A 485 -26.70 -8.27 15.13
N ALA A 486 -27.40 -7.15 15.31
CA ALA A 486 -28.03 -6.81 16.58
C ALA A 486 -29.17 -7.76 16.95
N ARG A 487 -29.97 -8.19 15.96
CA ARG A 487 -31.00 -9.22 16.15
C ARG A 487 -30.41 -10.55 16.63
N LEU A 488 -29.30 -11.01 16.03
CA LEU A 488 -28.63 -12.25 16.44
C LEU A 488 -27.99 -12.12 17.83
N SER A 489 -27.41 -10.98 18.16
CA SER A 489 -26.92 -10.69 19.52
C SER A 489 -28.05 -10.72 20.56
N ALA A 490 -29.24 -10.19 20.22
CA ALA A 490 -30.42 -10.27 21.06
C ALA A 490 -30.92 -11.72 21.21
N ALA A 491 -30.93 -12.50 20.12
CA ALA A 491 -31.26 -13.91 20.13
C ALA A 491 -30.31 -14.71 21.04
N LEU A 492 -28.99 -14.45 20.99
CA LEU A 492 -28.02 -15.06 21.89
C LEU A 492 -28.40 -14.81 23.36
N LEU A 493 -28.66 -13.57 23.73
CA LEU A 493 -29.01 -13.22 25.11
C LEU A 493 -30.36 -13.81 25.54
N ASN A 494 -31.37 -13.81 24.68
CA ASN A 494 -32.65 -14.48 24.97
C ASN A 494 -32.44 -15.97 25.21
N LYS A 495 -31.65 -16.63 24.36
CA LYS A 495 -31.34 -18.05 24.50
C LYS A 495 -30.64 -18.34 25.83
N ARG A 496 -29.65 -17.53 26.20
CA ARG A 496 -28.94 -17.64 27.49
C ARG A 496 -29.87 -17.40 28.70
N ARG A 497 -30.92 -16.61 28.51
CA ARG A 497 -31.97 -16.35 29.51
C ARG A 497 -33.12 -17.36 29.49
N SER A 498 -33.06 -18.39 28.65
CA SER A 498 -34.15 -19.36 28.45
C SER A 498 -35.46 -18.71 27.99
N LEU A 499 -35.37 -17.62 27.22
CA LEU A 499 -36.48 -16.94 26.55
C LEU A 499 -36.54 -17.36 25.07
N ASP A 500 -37.63 -17.08 24.37
CA ASP A 500 -37.71 -17.31 22.92
C ASP A 500 -36.64 -16.47 22.18
N TRP A 501 -35.77 -17.15 21.44
CA TRP A 501 -34.71 -16.55 20.63
C TRP A 501 -34.97 -16.65 19.12
N CYS A 502 -36.07 -17.29 18.71
CA CYS A 502 -36.45 -17.38 17.31
C CYS A 502 -37.37 -16.23 16.87
N LYS A 503 -38.17 -15.70 17.81
CA LYS A 503 -39.06 -14.55 17.57
C LYS A 503 -38.56 -13.36 18.38
N VAL A 504 -37.47 -12.75 17.92
CA VAL A 504 -36.80 -11.65 18.61
C VAL A 504 -37.20 -10.34 17.95
N GLU A 505 -37.97 -9.54 18.66
CA GLU A 505 -38.40 -8.21 18.24
C GLU A 505 -37.75 -7.14 19.12
N PRO A 506 -37.41 -5.97 18.57
CA PRO A 506 -36.82 -4.87 19.34
C PRO A 506 -37.84 -4.28 20.31
N SER A 507 -37.42 -4.11 21.56
CA SER A 507 -38.21 -3.45 22.59
C SER A 507 -38.20 -1.92 22.44
N THR A 508 -39.27 -1.25 22.84
CA THR A 508 -39.24 0.21 23.07
C THR A 508 -38.66 0.58 24.44
N GLU A 509 -38.56 -0.39 25.36
CA GLU A 509 -38.04 -0.17 26.71
C GLU A 509 -36.51 -0.12 26.71
N GLN A 510 -35.95 0.98 27.24
CA GLN A 510 -34.51 1.20 27.29
C GLN A 510 -33.91 0.70 28.62
N GLN A 511 -34.07 -0.59 28.93
CA GLN A 511 -33.51 -1.20 30.15
C GLN A 511 -32.37 -2.18 29.86
N LEU A 512 -32.40 -2.84 28.71
CA LEU A 512 -31.31 -3.67 28.21
C LEU A 512 -31.13 -3.34 26.73
N LEU A 513 -30.01 -2.74 26.38
CA LEU A 513 -29.74 -2.25 25.03
C LEU A 513 -28.65 -3.09 24.38
N ILE A 514 -28.75 -3.32 23.08
CA ILE A 514 -27.62 -3.74 22.25
C ILE A 514 -27.19 -2.59 21.38
N VAL A 515 -25.95 -2.14 21.55
CA VAL A 515 -25.40 -0.99 20.87
C VAL A 515 -23.96 -1.28 20.42
N PRO A 516 -23.45 -0.61 19.38
CA PRO A 516 -22.02 -0.62 19.07
C PRO A 516 -21.20 0.00 20.20
N ALA A 517 -19.99 -0.50 20.45
CA ALA A 517 -19.12 -0.02 21.52
C ALA A 517 -18.77 1.49 21.42
N LYS A 518 -18.77 2.08 20.22
CA LYS A 518 -18.61 3.53 20.01
C LYS A 518 -19.70 4.39 20.68
N GLN A 519 -20.83 3.79 21.05
CA GLN A 519 -21.92 4.46 21.77
C GLN A 519 -21.79 4.34 23.30
N LEU A 520 -20.77 3.63 23.82
CA LEU A 520 -20.60 3.41 25.26
C LEU A 520 -20.42 4.70 26.07
N GLU A 521 -19.91 5.78 25.48
CA GLU A 521 -19.81 7.07 26.19
C GLU A 521 -21.20 7.60 26.60
N GLN A 522 -22.24 7.30 25.82
CA GLN A 522 -23.64 7.65 26.14
C GLN A 522 -24.19 6.80 27.31
N HIS A 523 -23.52 5.69 27.62
CA HIS A 523 -23.90 4.70 28.62
C HIS A 523 -22.78 4.46 29.65
N LYS A 524 -21.94 5.46 29.93
CA LYS A 524 -20.76 5.29 30.79
C LYS A 524 -21.07 4.90 32.23
N ASP A 525 -22.26 5.26 32.72
CA ASP A 525 -22.74 4.91 34.07
C ASP A 525 -23.46 3.55 34.12
N TRP A 526 -23.52 2.84 32.98
CA TRP A 526 -24.15 1.53 32.86
C TRP A 526 -23.10 0.41 32.98
N GLN A 527 -23.57 -0.83 32.95
CA GLN A 527 -22.72 -2.02 32.96
C GLN A 527 -22.95 -2.85 31.70
N LEU A 528 -21.89 -3.50 31.23
CA LEU A 528 -22.00 -4.52 30.20
C LEU A 528 -22.75 -5.73 30.74
N VAL A 529 -23.49 -6.41 29.88
CA VAL A 529 -24.08 -7.73 30.11
C VAL A 529 -23.41 -8.71 29.15
N CYS A 530 -22.52 -9.54 29.68
CA CYS A 530 -21.77 -10.51 28.88
C CYS A 530 -22.69 -11.66 28.41
N PRO A 531 -22.28 -12.47 27.41
CA PRO A 531 -23.05 -13.66 27.00
C PRO A 531 -23.32 -14.67 28.13
N THR A 532 -22.48 -14.66 29.18
CA THR A 532 -22.64 -15.46 30.41
C THR A 532 -23.66 -14.86 31.40
N LEU A 533 -24.25 -13.71 31.07
CA LEU A 533 -25.09 -12.86 31.92
C LEU A 533 -24.33 -12.23 33.12
N GLU A 534 -23.01 -12.37 33.16
CA GLU A 534 -22.15 -11.61 34.07
C GLU A 534 -22.20 -10.12 33.72
N ARG A 535 -22.13 -9.26 34.73
CA ARG A 535 -21.99 -7.81 34.54
C ARG A 535 -20.55 -7.36 34.66
N ARG A 536 -20.11 -6.49 33.75
CA ARG A 536 -18.76 -5.92 33.76
C ARG A 536 -18.75 -4.41 33.53
N PRO A 537 -17.67 -3.71 33.92
CA PRO A 537 -17.45 -2.31 33.53
C PRO A 537 -17.49 -2.12 32.01
N VAL A 538 -17.99 -0.99 31.54
CA VAL A 538 -18.04 -0.67 30.09
C VAL A 538 -16.66 -0.67 29.42
N THR A 539 -15.58 -0.50 30.17
CA THR A 539 -14.20 -0.59 29.68
C THR A 539 -13.80 -1.98 29.19
N ASP A 540 -14.52 -3.03 29.61
CA ASP A 540 -14.14 -4.43 29.35
C ASP A 540 -14.78 -4.99 28.06
N PHE A 541 -15.34 -4.11 27.23
CA PHE A 541 -16.18 -4.46 26.07
C PHE A 541 -15.51 -5.40 25.06
N THR A 542 -14.19 -5.33 24.89
CA THR A 542 -13.46 -6.22 24.00
C THR A 542 -13.54 -7.68 24.45
N SER A 543 -13.58 -7.93 25.76
CA SER A 543 -13.72 -9.27 26.36
C SER A 543 -15.16 -9.64 26.71
N CYS A 544 -16.06 -8.65 26.78
CA CYS A 544 -17.47 -8.79 27.12
C CYS A 544 -18.32 -8.07 26.06
N ASN A 545 -18.50 -8.76 24.94
CA ASN A 545 -19.38 -8.34 23.85
C ASN A 545 -20.32 -9.48 23.47
N VAL A 546 -21.35 -9.14 22.71
CA VAL A 546 -22.39 -10.07 22.26
C VAL A 546 -22.34 -10.29 20.75
N GLU A 547 -21.18 -10.04 20.13
CA GLU A 547 -20.98 -10.23 18.69
C GLU A 547 -20.97 -11.73 18.36
N VAL A 548 -21.91 -12.14 17.52
CA VAL A 548 -22.12 -13.55 17.15
C VAL A 548 -22.23 -13.75 15.64
N GLN A 549 -22.40 -12.66 14.89
CA GLN A 549 -22.37 -12.73 13.43
C GLN A 549 -21.00 -13.25 13.00
N LEU A 550 -21.00 -14.27 12.14
CA LEU A 550 -19.73 -14.71 11.54
C LEU A 550 -19.19 -13.56 10.67
N PRO A 551 -17.91 -13.21 10.80
CA PRO A 551 -17.30 -12.23 9.92
C PRO A 551 -17.29 -12.74 8.48
N ARG A 552 -17.14 -11.85 7.50
CA ARG A 552 -16.78 -12.30 6.15
C ARG A 552 -15.40 -12.99 6.19
N ALA A 553 -15.22 -13.98 5.33
CA ALA A 553 -13.94 -14.66 5.22
C ALA A 553 -13.58 -15.03 3.80
N ILE A 554 -12.29 -15.16 3.58
CA ILE A 554 -11.69 -15.66 2.36
C ILE A 554 -11.69 -17.18 2.43
N PHE A 555 -12.48 -17.78 1.55
CA PHE A 555 -12.57 -19.23 1.40
C PHE A 555 -11.66 -19.70 0.28
N ALA A 556 -11.11 -20.91 0.44
CA ALA A 556 -10.42 -21.66 -0.61
C ALA A 556 -10.93 -23.12 -0.61
N ARG A 557 -10.58 -23.90 -1.63
CA ARG A 557 -10.92 -25.33 -1.65
C ARG A 557 -10.20 -26.09 -0.54
N ALA A 558 -10.83 -27.11 0.03
CA ALA A 558 -10.24 -27.94 1.07
C ALA A 558 -9.05 -28.78 0.62
N ASP A 559 -8.93 -29.06 -0.68
CA ASP A 559 -7.80 -29.77 -1.28
C ASP A 559 -6.62 -28.86 -1.66
N THR A 560 -6.74 -27.54 -1.42
CA THR A 560 -5.65 -26.58 -1.61
C THR A 560 -4.45 -26.98 -0.75
N THR A 561 -3.26 -27.05 -1.35
CA THR A 561 -2.06 -27.52 -0.65
C THR A 561 -1.72 -26.65 0.57
N PRO A 562 -1.08 -27.18 1.63
CA PRO A 562 -0.71 -26.37 2.80
C PRO A 562 0.14 -25.15 2.45
N VAL A 563 1.07 -25.29 1.50
CA VAL A 563 1.90 -24.17 1.02
C VAL A 563 1.06 -23.07 0.39
N GLU A 564 0.05 -23.44 -0.38
CA GLU A 564 -0.84 -22.49 -1.05
C GLU A 564 -1.83 -21.84 -0.07
N GLN A 565 -2.35 -22.58 0.91
CA GLN A 565 -3.14 -22.00 2.00
C GLN A 565 -2.35 -20.95 2.78
N GLU A 566 -1.09 -21.26 3.14
CA GLU A 566 -0.20 -20.29 3.79
C GLU A 566 0.16 -19.12 2.87
N THR A 567 0.26 -19.35 1.56
CA THR A 567 0.46 -18.27 0.59
C THR A 567 -0.73 -17.30 0.55
N ILE A 568 -1.96 -17.82 0.59
CA ILE A 568 -3.19 -17.03 0.68
C ILE A 568 -3.21 -16.20 1.97
N LYS A 569 -2.97 -16.85 3.12
CA LYS A 569 -2.92 -16.18 4.42
C LYS A 569 -1.87 -15.08 4.46
N HIS A 570 -0.66 -15.36 3.96
CA HIS A 570 0.43 -14.38 3.91
C HIS A 570 0.06 -13.17 3.05
N LEU A 571 -0.50 -13.40 1.85
CA LEU A 571 -0.89 -12.32 0.96
C LEU A 571 -1.91 -11.39 1.63
N PHE A 572 -2.96 -11.95 2.23
CA PHE A 572 -4.01 -11.11 2.83
C PHE A 572 -3.61 -10.50 4.18
N ALA A 573 -2.72 -11.14 4.94
CA ALA A 573 -2.08 -10.50 6.08
C ALA A 573 -1.24 -9.28 5.63
N LEU A 574 -0.48 -9.40 4.53
CA LEU A 574 0.30 -8.30 3.97
C LEU A 574 -0.58 -7.19 3.38
N ILE A 575 -1.68 -7.55 2.72
CA ILE A 575 -2.69 -6.58 2.25
C ILE A 575 -3.30 -5.84 3.45
N SER A 576 -3.65 -6.53 4.53
CA SER A 576 -4.19 -5.92 5.74
C SER A 576 -3.20 -5.00 6.45
N ASP A 577 -1.95 -5.43 6.62
CA ASP A 577 -0.88 -4.62 7.23
C ASP A 577 -0.65 -3.30 6.46
N ARG A 578 -0.87 -3.32 5.15
CA ARG A 578 -0.67 -2.17 4.28
C ARG A 578 -1.88 -1.26 4.16
N PHE A 579 -3.04 -1.84 3.91
CA PHE A 579 -4.25 -1.13 3.49
C PHE A 579 -5.39 -1.19 4.52
N GLY A 580 -5.20 -1.92 5.62
CA GLY A 580 -6.15 -1.95 6.74
C GLY A 580 -6.22 -0.59 7.45
N ALA A 581 -7.09 -0.49 8.46
CA ALA A 581 -7.43 0.80 9.09
C ALA A 581 -6.23 1.53 9.73
N HIS A 582 -5.19 0.79 10.13
CA HIS A 582 -3.94 1.33 10.68
C HIS A 582 -2.73 1.08 9.76
N GLY A 583 -3.00 0.65 8.53
CA GLY A 583 -1.96 0.32 7.56
C GLY A 583 -1.26 1.57 7.04
N LYS A 584 0.02 1.41 6.71
CA LYS A 584 0.87 2.52 6.22
C LYS A 584 0.37 3.16 4.91
N PHE A 585 -0.43 2.42 4.15
CA PHE A 585 -0.93 2.79 2.83
C PHE A 585 -2.46 2.87 2.80
N VAL A 586 -3.11 3.10 3.94
CA VAL A 586 -4.57 3.30 4.03
C VAL A 586 -5.08 4.43 3.13
N ASP A 587 -4.23 5.42 2.84
CA ASP A 587 -4.48 6.52 1.92
C ASP A 587 -4.32 6.14 0.44
N VAL A 588 -3.55 5.08 0.15
CA VAL A 588 -3.36 4.56 -1.21
C VAL A 588 -4.60 3.81 -1.67
N PHE A 589 -5.08 2.91 -0.82
CA PHE A 589 -6.24 2.07 -1.08
C PHE A 589 -7.00 1.81 0.21
N ALA A 590 -8.27 2.20 0.25
CA ALA A 590 -9.16 1.92 1.37
C ALA A 590 -9.69 0.48 1.26
N LEU A 591 -9.06 -0.46 1.97
CA LEU A 591 -9.48 -1.87 1.97
C LEU A 591 -10.89 -2.03 2.55
N PHE A 592 -11.14 -1.31 3.64
CA PHE A 592 -12.42 -1.25 4.35
C PHE A 592 -13.08 0.12 4.12
N GLY A 593 -14.39 0.14 4.24
CA GLY A 593 -15.22 1.31 3.96
C GLY A 593 -15.95 1.23 2.61
N GLU A 594 -16.89 2.14 2.45
CA GLU A 594 -17.71 2.30 1.25
C GLU A 594 -16.81 2.46 0.01
N TYR A 595 -17.06 1.63 -1.00
CA TYR A 595 -16.20 1.62 -2.20
C TYR A 595 -16.62 2.69 -3.21
N GLN A 596 -17.93 2.81 -3.43
CA GLN A 596 -18.57 3.81 -4.27
C GLN A 596 -19.86 4.24 -3.58
N LYS A 597 -20.37 5.43 -3.89
CA LYS A 597 -21.60 5.94 -3.29
C LYS A 597 -22.77 4.95 -3.42
N GLY A 598 -23.28 4.46 -2.30
CA GLY A 598 -24.34 3.46 -2.19
C GLY A 598 -23.87 2.00 -2.22
N GLU A 599 -22.59 1.74 -2.49
CA GLU A 599 -21.98 0.41 -2.54
C GLU A 599 -21.22 0.13 -1.24
N GLN A 600 -21.97 -0.29 -0.23
CA GLN A 600 -21.46 -0.67 1.08
C GLN A 600 -21.02 -2.14 1.13
N ASN A 601 -20.08 -2.42 2.02
CA ASN A 601 -19.59 -3.76 2.33
C ASN A 601 -19.14 -4.57 1.10
N VAL A 602 -18.47 -3.90 0.16
CA VAL A 602 -17.94 -4.50 -1.06
C VAL A 602 -16.68 -5.29 -0.71
N LEU A 603 -16.69 -6.60 -1.00
CA LEU A 603 -15.73 -7.61 -0.55
C LEU A 603 -15.74 -7.82 0.97
N PHE A 604 -15.36 -6.80 1.74
CA PHE A 604 -15.28 -6.82 3.21
C PHE A 604 -16.28 -5.85 3.82
N ASP A 605 -16.57 -6.00 5.12
CA ASP A 605 -17.40 -5.07 5.89
C ASP A 605 -16.75 -3.70 5.97
N ASP A 606 -17.55 -2.66 5.86
CA ASP A 606 -17.08 -1.27 5.90
C ASP A 606 -16.47 -0.91 7.26
N ASN A 607 -16.87 -1.63 8.31
CA ASN A 607 -16.42 -1.43 9.69
C ASN A 607 -15.27 -2.34 10.11
N ALA A 608 -14.78 -3.20 9.21
CA ALA A 608 -13.59 -3.99 9.47
C ALA A 608 -12.34 -3.11 9.64
N GLY A 609 -11.43 -3.55 10.50
CA GLY A 609 -10.17 -2.85 10.79
C GLY A 609 -8.94 -3.60 10.27
N GLU A 610 -9.01 -4.93 10.25
CA GLU A 610 -7.92 -5.82 9.84
C GLU A 610 -8.44 -7.16 9.31
N LEU A 611 -7.56 -7.91 8.65
CA LEU A 611 -7.76 -9.31 8.29
C LEU A 611 -6.89 -10.21 9.18
N VAL A 612 -7.49 -11.26 9.74
CA VAL A 612 -6.84 -12.20 10.68
C VAL A 612 -6.93 -13.63 10.16
N THR A 613 -5.96 -14.47 10.47
CA THR A 613 -5.95 -15.89 10.03
C THR A 613 -6.64 -16.83 11.01
N LYS A 614 -7.13 -16.31 12.13
CA LYS A 614 -7.83 -17.05 13.19
C LYS A 614 -8.91 -16.17 13.78
N LEU A 615 -10.07 -16.77 14.07
CA LEU A 615 -11.11 -16.13 14.86
C LEU A 615 -10.81 -16.34 16.34
N GLU A 616 -10.68 -15.24 17.07
CA GLU A 616 -10.48 -15.21 18.51
C GLU A 616 -11.81 -14.88 19.20
N SER A 617 -12.80 -15.77 19.07
CA SER A 617 -14.10 -15.61 19.74
C SER A 617 -14.74 -16.97 20.03
N ASP A 618 -15.14 -17.19 21.28
CA ASP A 618 -15.87 -18.38 21.70
C ASP A 618 -17.33 -18.37 21.20
N TYR A 619 -17.83 -17.21 20.74
CA TYR A 619 -19.23 -17.00 20.39
C TYR A 619 -19.48 -16.87 18.88
N GLN A 620 -18.48 -16.46 18.09
CA GLN A 620 -18.56 -16.41 16.64
C GLN A 620 -18.21 -17.76 16.01
N THR A 621 -19.02 -18.79 16.27
CA THR A 621 -18.84 -20.13 15.70
C THR A 621 -19.98 -20.48 14.75
N GLU A 622 -19.70 -21.29 13.72
CA GLU A 622 -20.74 -21.75 12.77
C GLU A 622 -21.90 -22.45 13.49
N ALA A 623 -21.60 -23.20 14.55
CA ALA A 623 -22.62 -23.87 15.37
C ALA A 623 -23.57 -22.87 16.02
N ILE A 624 -23.03 -21.84 16.71
CA ILE A 624 -23.85 -20.81 17.37
C ILE A 624 -24.62 -20.00 16.33
N TYR A 625 -23.95 -19.56 15.26
CA TYR A 625 -24.57 -18.76 14.21
C TYR A 625 -25.77 -19.49 13.57
N ASN A 626 -25.61 -20.76 13.18
CA ASN A 626 -26.67 -21.53 12.55
C ASN A 626 -27.84 -21.80 13.52
N ASP A 627 -27.54 -22.07 14.78
CA ASP A 627 -28.52 -22.31 15.83
C ASP A 627 -29.38 -21.06 16.16
N LEU A 628 -28.81 -19.86 16.04
CA LEU A 628 -29.52 -18.59 16.25
C LEU A 628 -30.36 -18.12 15.05
N ARG A 629 -30.25 -18.75 13.88
CA ARG A 629 -31.05 -18.38 12.69
C ARG A 629 -32.46 -18.95 12.70
N CYS A 630 -32.69 -20.04 13.46
CA CYS A 630 -33.94 -20.78 13.56
C CYS A 630 -34.49 -21.30 12.20
N ASP A 631 -34.69 -22.61 12.07
CA ASP A 631 -35.02 -23.29 10.81
C ASP A 631 -36.36 -22.87 10.12
N ALA A 632 -37.15 -21.98 10.73
CA ALA A 632 -38.43 -21.51 10.19
C ALA A 632 -38.32 -20.64 8.91
N ASN A 633 -37.10 -20.24 8.51
CA ASN A 633 -36.86 -19.43 7.29
C ASN A 633 -36.27 -20.23 6.11
N LYS A 634 -36.16 -21.57 6.20
CA LYS A 634 -35.97 -22.41 5.01
C LYS A 634 -37.31 -22.59 4.29
N ILE A 635 -37.77 -21.54 3.61
CA ILE A 635 -38.71 -21.76 2.50
C ILE A 635 -37.94 -22.60 1.48
N ALA A 636 -38.40 -23.82 1.28
CA ALA A 636 -37.88 -24.73 0.27
C ALA A 636 -37.73 -23.97 -1.06
N LYS A 637 -36.50 -23.89 -1.59
CA LYS A 637 -36.29 -23.58 -3.00
C LYS A 637 -37.06 -24.65 -3.78
N GLN A 638 -38.15 -24.25 -4.43
CA GLN A 638 -38.72 -24.96 -5.57
C GLN A 638 -37.90 -24.64 -6.82
#